data_AF-K2PC74-F1
#
_entry.id   AF-K2PC74-F1
#
_cell.length_a   1.000
_cell.length_b   1.000
_cell.length_c   1.000
_cell.angle_alpha   90.00
_cell.angle_beta   90.00
_cell.angle_gamma   90.00
#
_symmetry.space_group_name_H-M   'P 1'
#
loop_
_entity.id
_entity.type
_entity.pdbx_description
1 polymer ?
#
loop_
_entity_poly.entity_id
_entity_poly.type
_entity_poly.pdbx_seq_one_letter_code
_entity_poly.pdbx_strand_id
1 'polypeptide(L)'
;MCARDVGDAVAKDPTIAGLIAQRLELLKDPVRNGDAIADVDDILYRRGLEVEAARKRRGKPSRPDGLFAFEDVKLDDGEVSDYRARRQSERLARQLHACILPEEETGEIIDEDAQLPQKPLISSSVVKSDPYFQELGVLRDALVVEGREVNAPAIQCVEEQMRRRMQQLRSDERKAAKAEARREQWILEQHPYLDGVAVAGLPLSKLGLSEDEEFMKLAEERKVLAASPEKNAEALAAREQSLKARAAQLAAAVVGQEAELREQMPYLTHLPFDVELRELHLESNPEFVALLAKHAALCEDPDRAGGAEAKRLERAMRDVAKRIAEDVVEARRRALVETENLHEKYPCLPEEPAPGVTLVEVGLVEDPVFRALSHELDGLRADPVKNAEQIAATERAVRARAMELGSAKLQATEEEQRKYPFLPRRVDDVLVSDLRLAEDDVFQELVARRDALVAAGPGSNPELLTATERQLRGRASELAAANKSVDAFRTDEDEAVRARNPFLESNEVKLIPLRLVAAEDDHFSKVFQRKRYCALALGDAFGISRADADLVLRFRSLAEGVFLEEKSLRADFGYFGDFDSSVGGFLCELNLRGDECVVNLLEKLNGLLGSGKSVDSSDVLDLRERIKLRVDELRASYDQAEREVTNELQLMRREFPMCIRDVNPALRSDDVLCMMERTRQEALAADDADLRAVELIEKEQLKRSVFFINDERCVFAALEAYSIADEEVKKACAAKCSRQHIKGLSFERDVAQYKHRLWRARQNRRRLHLKFFKHYRDGDEEVTVSDEATLFPTREASTLSAEDSYYLYLQQCKTRELLGASSPAFRCLTEMMKRRVLQLNTDVTQAQIAENRVESQLQKRYFYLHVPFGDLSHSRIPFEQDPDFMRLVAERQELLTTPKELLQRFPFLSKTINGISIAQLGLMGDPIFTKLAAQREELLGPLRTASCAVKLKEKQIRQRWAALVSNATNEESELRAQWPYLTHLPFDVELRELHLESNPEFVALLAKHAALCEDPDRAGGAEAKRLERAMRDVAKRIAEDVVEARRRALVETENLHEKYPCLPEEPAP
;
A
#
# COMPACT_ATOMS: atom_id res chain seq x y z
N MET A 1 3.28 -13.91 -44.45
CA MET A 1 3.53 -12.88 -45.49
C MET A 1 2.23 -12.18 -45.93
N CYS A 2 1.30 -11.97 -45.00
CA CYS A 2 0.56 -10.71 -44.93
C CYS A 2 1.16 -9.93 -43.74
N ALA A 3 0.93 -8.62 -43.64
CA ALA A 3 1.42 -7.80 -42.52
C ALA A 3 1.08 -8.44 -41.16
N ARG A 4 1.87 -8.19 -40.10
CA ARG A 4 1.76 -8.90 -38.81
C ARG A 4 0.40 -8.78 -38.10
N ASP A 5 -0.48 -7.88 -38.55
CA ASP A 5 -1.83 -7.68 -38.02
C ASP A 5 -2.87 -7.80 -39.15
N VAL A 6 -3.31 -9.02 -39.44
CA VAL A 6 -4.35 -9.24 -40.46
C VAL A 6 -5.52 -9.95 -39.80
N GLY A 7 -6.67 -9.28 -39.74
CA GLY A 7 -7.84 -9.79 -39.04
C GLY A 7 -8.62 -10.84 -39.84
N ASP A 8 -9.63 -11.43 -39.19
CA ASP A 8 -10.51 -12.48 -39.72
C ASP A 8 -11.11 -12.21 -41.12
N ALA A 9 -11.17 -10.95 -41.55
CA ALA A 9 -11.70 -10.56 -42.87
C ALA A 9 -10.83 -11.05 -44.04
N VAL A 10 -9.51 -11.10 -43.89
CA VAL A 10 -8.60 -11.59 -44.95
C VAL A 10 -8.63 -13.10 -45.03
N ALA A 11 -8.79 -13.80 -43.89
CA ALA A 11 -8.95 -15.25 -43.86
C ALA A 11 -10.25 -15.71 -44.58
N LYS A 12 -11.24 -14.81 -44.71
CA LYS A 12 -12.53 -15.06 -45.38
C LYS A 12 -12.60 -14.53 -46.82
N ASP A 13 -11.54 -13.89 -47.35
CA ASP A 13 -11.55 -13.40 -48.74
C ASP A 13 -11.29 -14.57 -49.73
N PRO A 14 -12.25 -14.87 -50.62
CA PRO A 14 -12.17 -16.03 -51.51
C PRO A 14 -11.06 -15.91 -52.56
N THR A 15 -10.63 -14.69 -52.89
CA THR A 15 -9.55 -14.44 -53.84
C THR A 15 -8.19 -14.74 -53.21
N ILE A 16 -8.00 -14.36 -51.95
CA ILE A 16 -6.81 -14.71 -51.15
C ILE A 16 -6.71 -16.24 -50.98
N ALA A 17 -7.82 -16.92 -50.66
CA ALA A 17 -7.84 -18.37 -50.58
C ALA A 17 -7.46 -19.06 -51.90
N GLY A 18 -7.94 -18.56 -53.04
CA GLY A 18 -7.57 -19.05 -54.37
C GLY A 18 -6.09 -18.86 -54.71
N LEU A 19 -5.52 -17.70 -54.35
CA LEU A 19 -4.11 -17.39 -54.55
C LEU A 19 -3.20 -18.25 -53.66
N ILE A 20 -3.62 -18.55 -52.42
CA ILE A 20 -2.91 -19.48 -51.54
C ILE A 20 -2.89 -20.88 -52.14
N ALA A 21 -4.02 -21.36 -52.69
CA ALA A 21 -4.07 -22.66 -53.36
C ALA A 21 -3.17 -22.72 -54.60
N GLN A 22 -3.16 -21.65 -55.42
CA GLN A 22 -2.29 -21.54 -56.58
C GLN A 22 -0.81 -21.52 -56.18
N ARG A 23 -0.46 -20.81 -55.11
CA ARG A 23 0.90 -20.79 -54.56
C ARG A 23 1.33 -22.16 -54.06
N LEU A 24 0.46 -22.88 -53.35
CA LEU A 24 0.72 -24.24 -52.87
C LEU A 24 0.99 -25.22 -54.01
N GLU A 25 0.35 -25.03 -55.17
CA GLU A 25 0.61 -25.82 -56.37
C GLU A 25 1.98 -25.49 -56.99
N LEU A 26 2.32 -24.20 -57.09
CA LEU A 26 3.62 -23.75 -57.62
C LEU A 26 4.80 -24.19 -56.74
N LEU A 27 4.59 -24.27 -55.43
CA LEU A 27 5.58 -24.72 -54.44
C LEU A 27 5.93 -26.21 -54.50
N LYS A 28 5.22 -27.01 -55.32
CA LYS A 28 5.61 -28.41 -55.58
C LYS A 28 6.93 -28.52 -56.35
N ASP A 29 7.30 -27.50 -57.13
CA ASP A 29 8.59 -27.40 -57.82
C ASP A 29 9.13 -25.96 -57.77
N PRO A 30 9.68 -25.54 -56.61
CA PRO A 30 9.99 -24.13 -56.33
C PRO A 30 11.23 -23.63 -57.08
N VAL A 31 12.09 -24.51 -57.57
CA VAL A 31 13.30 -24.13 -58.32
C VAL A 31 12.94 -23.63 -59.72
N ARG A 32 11.95 -24.25 -60.35
CA ARG A 32 11.48 -23.87 -61.69
C ARG A 32 10.46 -22.73 -61.67
N ASN A 33 9.68 -22.62 -60.59
CA ASN A 33 8.55 -21.69 -60.48
C ASN A 33 8.85 -20.45 -59.62
N GLY A 34 10.13 -20.15 -59.32
CA GLY A 34 10.52 -19.08 -58.41
C GLY A 34 9.90 -17.72 -58.73
N ASP A 35 9.97 -17.30 -60.00
CA ASP A 35 9.40 -16.01 -60.44
C ASP A 35 7.86 -15.99 -60.32
N ALA A 36 7.20 -17.10 -60.68
CA ALA A 36 5.75 -17.22 -60.55
C ALA A 36 5.27 -17.26 -59.09
N ILE A 37 6.07 -17.80 -58.17
CA ILE A 37 5.79 -17.78 -56.74
C ILE A 37 5.92 -16.36 -56.19
N ALA A 38 6.98 -15.65 -56.61
CA ALA A 38 7.19 -14.25 -56.23
C ALA A 38 6.05 -13.34 -56.72
N ASP A 39 5.55 -13.55 -57.95
CA ASP A 39 4.40 -12.83 -58.49
C ASP A 39 3.12 -13.10 -57.69
N VAL A 40 2.84 -14.37 -57.35
CA VAL A 40 1.67 -14.72 -56.52
C VAL A 40 1.79 -14.16 -55.10
N ASP A 41 3.00 -14.12 -54.54
CA ASP A 41 3.27 -13.52 -53.24
C ASP A 41 3.05 -12.00 -53.23
N ASP A 42 3.46 -11.29 -54.29
CA ASP A 42 3.23 -9.86 -54.42
C ASP A 42 1.74 -9.52 -54.59
N ILE A 43 1.00 -10.35 -55.33
CA ILE A 43 -0.46 -10.21 -55.49
C ILE A 43 -1.18 -10.49 -54.15
N LEU A 44 -0.77 -11.53 -53.42
CA LEU A 44 -1.30 -11.83 -52.08
C LEU A 44 -1.09 -10.67 -51.11
N TYR A 45 0.10 -10.09 -51.14
CA TYR A 45 0.45 -8.94 -50.30
C TYR A 45 -0.40 -7.71 -50.63
N ARG A 46 -0.53 -7.35 -51.91
CA ARG A 46 -1.35 -6.21 -52.35
C ARG A 46 -2.83 -6.42 -52.02
N ARG A 47 -3.38 -7.61 -52.25
CA ARG A 47 -4.78 -7.91 -51.96
C ARG A 47 -5.08 -7.90 -50.46
N GLY A 48 -4.16 -8.40 -49.63
CA GLY A 48 -4.28 -8.32 -48.18
C GLY A 48 -4.37 -6.88 -47.67
N LEU A 49 -3.57 -5.96 -48.23
CA LEU A 49 -3.64 -4.53 -47.92
C LEU A 49 -4.96 -3.90 -48.36
N GLU A 50 -5.49 -4.27 -49.53
CA GLU A 50 -6.79 -3.77 -50.01
C GLU A 50 -7.96 -4.19 -49.10
N VAL A 51 -7.99 -5.45 -48.66
CA VAL A 51 -9.05 -5.98 -47.81
C VAL A 51 -9.02 -5.31 -46.42
N GLU A 52 -7.83 -5.10 -45.85
CA GLU A 52 -7.70 -4.36 -44.58
C GLU A 52 -8.05 -2.87 -44.72
N ALA A 53 -7.67 -2.23 -45.85
CA ALA A 53 -8.08 -0.87 -46.14
C ALA A 53 -9.60 -0.72 -46.34
N ALA A 54 -10.27 -1.76 -46.86
CA ALA A 54 -11.72 -1.80 -46.99
C ALA A 54 -12.43 -2.01 -45.63
N ARG A 55 -11.85 -2.82 -44.73
CA ARG A 55 -12.33 -2.96 -43.34
C ARG A 55 -12.27 -1.63 -42.60
N LYS A 56 -11.13 -0.93 -42.64
CA LYS A 56 -10.95 0.38 -41.99
C LYS A 56 -11.94 1.44 -42.49
N ARG A 57 -12.38 1.36 -43.75
CA ARG A 57 -13.43 2.25 -44.29
C ARG A 57 -14.85 1.93 -43.78
N ARG A 58 -15.12 0.69 -43.35
CA ARG A 58 -16.42 0.27 -42.79
C ARG A 58 -16.52 0.46 -41.27
N GLY A 59 -15.41 0.74 -40.57
CA GLY A 59 -15.36 1.02 -39.13
C GLY A 59 -15.76 2.45 -38.71
N LYS A 60 -16.33 3.27 -39.62
CA LYS A 60 -17.01 4.52 -39.24
C LYS A 60 -18.50 4.23 -39.07
N PRO A 61 -19.14 4.54 -37.93
CA PRO A 61 -20.57 4.35 -37.80
C PRO A 61 -21.30 5.27 -38.79
N SER A 62 -22.11 4.65 -39.65
CA SER A 62 -23.23 5.32 -40.30
C SER A 62 -24.15 5.85 -39.21
N ARG A 63 -24.47 7.15 -39.27
CA ARG A 63 -25.57 7.75 -38.51
C ARG A 63 -26.80 6.86 -38.60
N PRO A 64 -27.53 6.63 -37.50
CA PRO A 64 -28.77 5.86 -37.55
C PRO A 64 -29.80 6.62 -38.39
N ASP A 65 -30.46 5.91 -39.30
CA ASP A 65 -31.69 6.36 -39.94
C ASP A 65 -32.73 6.59 -38.85
N GLY A 66 -33.11 7.85 -38.70
CA GLY A 66 -34.14 8.28 -37.76
C GLY A 66 -35.53 7.86 -38.23
N LEU A 67 -36.32 7.38 -37.27
CA LEU A 67 -37.78 7.40 -37.31
C LEU A 67 -38.26 7.49 -35.86
N PHE A 68 -38.47 8.71 -35.38
CA PHE A 68 -39.74 9.13 -34.77
C PHE A 68 -39.74 10.66 -34.70
N ALA A 69 -40.71 11.24 -35.40
CA ALA A 69 -41.00 12.66 -35.45
C ALA A 69 -41.58 13.14 -34.11
N PHE A 70 -41.04 14.25 -33.62
CA PHE A 70 -41.76 15.22 -32.77
C PHE A 70 -41.24 16.62 -33.12
N GLU A 71 -41.76 17.17 -34.22
CA GLU A 71 -41.90 18.62 -34.33
C GLU A 71 -43.25 18.96 -33.71
N ASP A 72 -43.21 19.75 -32.63
CA ASP A 72 -44.12 20.86 -32.32
C ASP A 72 -44.05 21.23 -30.83
N VAL A 73 -42.94 21.84 -30.42
CA VAL A 73 -42.91 22.74 -29.24
C VAL A 73 -42.09 23.96 -29.62
N LYS A 74 -42.72 25.12 -29.66
CA LYS A 74 -42.00 26.40 -29.76
C LYS A 74 -41.24 26.60 -28.45
N LEU A 75 -39.92 26.51 -28.49
CA LEU A 75 -39.05 26.89 -27.38
C LEU A 75 -38.79 28.40 -27.44
N ASP A 76 -38.83 29.06 -26.28
CA ASP A 76 -38.62 30.49 -26.11
C ASP A 76 -37.17 30.89 -26.41
N ASP A 77 -36.95 32.12 -26.90
CA ASP A 77 -35.65 32.64 -27.35
C ASP A 77 -34.54 32.61 -26.27
N GLY A 78 -34.89 32.45 -24.99
CA GLY A 78 -33.95 32.31 -23.87
C GLY A 78 -33.18 30.97 -23.84
N GLU A 79 -33.79 29.87 -24.26
CA GLU A 79 -33.18 28.53 -24.17
C GLU A 79 -32.17 28.27 -25.32
N VAL A 80 -32.33 28.96 -26.45
CA VAL A 80 -31.43 28.87 -27.60
C VAL A 80 -30.09 29.59 -27.33
N SER A 81 -30.12 30.66 -26.53
CA SER A 81 -28.91 31.35 -26.05
C SER A 81 -28.11 30.44 -25.12
N ASP A 82 -28.79 29.77 -24.19
CA ASP A 82 -28.21 28.87 -23.19
C ASP A 82 -27.60 27.62 -23.82
N TYR A 83 -28.26 27.05 -24.83
CA TYR A 83 -27.74 25.93 -25.61
C TYR A 83 -26.51 26.31 -26.45
N ARG A 84 -26.47 27.52 -27.02
CA ARG A 84 -25.31 28.02 -27.77
C ARG A 84 -24.13 28.36 -26.85
N ALA A 85 -24.40 28.92 -25.68
CA ALA A 85 -23.41 29.18 -24.65
C ALA A 85 -22.76 27.88 -24.16
N ARG A 86 -23.55 26.86 -23.79
CA ARG A 86 -23.02 25.53 -23.38
C ARG A 86 -22.17 24.88 -24.48
N ARG A 87 -22.58 24.99 -25.74
CA ARG A 87 -21.85 24.44 -26.88
C ARG A 87 -20.58 25.24 -27.23
N GLN A 88 -20.53 26.53 -26.92
CA GLN A 88 -19.31 27.34 -26.99
C GLN A 88 -18.37 27.03 -25.82
N SER A 89 -18.89 26.86 -24.61
CA SER A 89 -18.13 26.41 -23.43
C SER A 89 -17.50 25.04 -23.65
N GLU A 90 -18.22 24.07 -24.24
CA GLU A 90 -17.66 22.76 -24.62
C GLU A 90 -16.58 22.85 -25.71
N ARG A 91 -16.67 23.81 -26.63
CA ARG A 91 -15.65 24.03 -27.67
C ARG A 91 -14.41 24.71 -27.10
N LEU A 92 -14.56 25.66 -26.20
CA LEU A 92 -13.46 26.33 -25.50
C LEU A 92 -12.77 25.36 -24.53
N ALA A 93 -13.52 24.53 -23.81
CA ALA A 93 -12.97 23.44 -23.00
C ALA A 93 -12.13 22.46 -23.82
N ARG A 94 -12.57 22.12 -25.05
CA ARG A 94 -11.79 21.28 -25.99
C ARG A 94 -10.55 22.00 -26.55
N GLN A 95 -10.62 23.31 -26.79
CA GLN A 95 -9.48 24.12 -27.24
C GLN A 95 -8.41 24.30 -26.15
N LEU A 96 -8.83 24.44 -24.89
CA LEU A 96 -7.94 24.47 -23.73
C LEU A 96 -7.30 23.09 -23.46
N HIS A 97 -8.03 22.00 -23.70
CA HIS A 97 -7.50 20.63 -23.62
C HIS A 97 -6.39 20.34 -24.64
N ALA A 98 -6.47 20.91 -25.86
CA ALA A 98 -5.47 20.71 -26.91
C ALA A 98 -4.09 21.33 -26.60
N CYS A 99 -4.00 22.23 -25.61
CA CYS A 99 -2.73 22.87 -25.24
C CYS A 99 -1.97 22.12 -24.12
N ILE A 100 -2.57 21.10 -23.51
CA ILE A 100 -1.99 20.42 -22.32
C ILE A 100 -1.73 18.92 -22.55
N LEU A 101 -2.31 18.27 -23.58
CA LEU A 101 -2.03 16.86 -23.89
C LEU A 101 -1.99 16.59 -25.42
N PRO A 102 -1.02 15.80 -25.94
CA PRO A 102 -1.06 15.35 -27.33
C PRO A 102 -2.22 14.37 -27.57
N GLU A 103 -3.00 14.62 -28.63
CA GLU A 103 -4.31 14.01 -28.97
C GLU A 103 -4.33 12.48 -29.30
N GLU A 104 -3.34 11.67 -28.91
CA GLU A 104 -3.31 10.24 -29.31
C GLU A 104 -3.92 9.24 -28.30
N GLU A 105 -4.42 9.65 -27.13
CA GLU A 105 -4.91 8.70 -26.10
C GLU A 105 -6.32 9.00 -25.56
N THR A 106 -7.30 9.23 -26.44
CA THR A 106 -8.73 9.17 -26.07
C THR A 106 -9.47 8.20 -26.98
N GLY A 107 -9.27 6.90 -26.74
CA GLY A 107 -10.12 5.85 -27.28
C GLY A 107 -11.25 5.54 -26.29
N GLU A 108 -12.49 5.64 -26.78
CA GLU A 108 -13.71 5.21 -26.10
C GLU A 108 -13.60 3.73 -25.68
N ILE A 109 -14.07 3.43 -24.46
CA ILE A 109 -14.12 2.07 -23.92
C ILE A 109 -15.18 1.30 -24.71
N ILE A 110 -14.74 0.32 -25.50
CA ILE A 110 -15.56 -0.80 -25.94
C ILE A 110 -15.13 -1.98 -25.08
N ASP A 111 -16.07 -2.54 -24.33
CA ASP A 111 -15.93 -3.86 -23.71
C ASP A 111 -15.78 -4.90 -24.83
N GLU A 112 -14.55 -5.28 -25.15
CA GLU A 112 -14.26 -6.51 -25.90
C GLU A 112 -13.21 -7.34 -25.14
N ASP A 113 -13.57 -8.60 -24.92
CA ASP A 113 -12.81 -9.62 -24.24
C ASP A 113 -11.41 -9.89 -24.83
N ALA A 114 -10.51 -10.31 -23.94
CA ALA A 114 -9.30 -11.08 -24.18
C ALA A 114 -8.05 -10.37 -24.78
N GLN A 115 -6.98 -10.44 -23.97
CA GLN A 115 -5.55 -10.23 -24.26
C GLN A 115 -5.04 -8.78 -24.33
N LEU A 116 -4.08 -8.51 -23.44
CA LEU A 116 -3.31 -7.26 -23.30
C LEU A 116 -2.80 -6.75 -24.66
N PRO A 117 -3.06 -5.48 -25.02
CA PRO A 117 -2.35 -4.83 -26.11
C PRO A 117 -0.86 -4.69 -25.74
N GLN A 118 0.03 -5.23 -26.58
CA GLN A 118 1.49 -5.14 -26.44
C GLN A 118 2.05 -3.74 -26.80
N LYS A 119 1.38 -2.65 -26.42
CA LYS A 119 1.96 -1.30 -26.44
C LYS A 119 2.32 -0.90 -24.99
N PRO A 120 3.54 -0.43 -24.72
CA PRO A 120 3.92 -0.01 -23.38
C PRO A 120 3.10 1.22 -22.99
N LEU A 121 2.14 1.05 -22.07
CA LEU A 121 1.45 2.15 -21.40
C LEU A 121 2.52 2.99 -20.69
N ILE A 122 2.70 4.25 -21.09
CA ILE A 122 3.58 5.18 -20.37
C ILE A 122 2.92 5.43 -19.01
N SER A 123 3.47 4.81 -17.96
CA SER A 123 3.01 5.02 -16.58
C SER A 123 3.25 6.48 -16.18
N SER A 124 2.20 7.17 -15.70
CA SER A 124 2.26 8.55 -15.23
C SER A 124 3.21 8.68 -14.03
N SER A 125 3.69 9.89 -13.73
CA SER A 125 4.54 10.14 -12.56
C SER A 125 3.86 9.70 -11.26
N VAL A 126 2.54 9.92 -11.13
CA VAL A 126 1.71 9.52 -9.98
C VAL A 126 1.72 8.02 -9.76
N VAL A 127 1.52 7.23 -10.82
CA VAL A 127 1.54 5.75 -10.72
C VAL A 127 2.92 5.25 -10.31
N LYS A 128 3.99 5.91 -10.76
CA LYS A 128 5.37 5.53 -10.41
C LYS A 128 5.73 5.88 -8.96
N SER A 129 5.16 6.94 -8.40
CA SER A 129 5.42 7.37 -7.01
C SER A 129 4.48 6.73 -5.99
N ASP A 130 3.38 6.10 -6.41
CA ASP A 130 2.41 5.45 -5.50
C ASP A 130 3.05 4.30 -4.70
N PRO A 131 3.05 4.37 -3.35
CA PRO A 131 3.70 3.36 -2.52
C PRO A 131 3.13 1.94 -2.69
N TYR A 132 1.81 1.80 -2.77
CA TYR A 132 1.18 0.50 -2.90
C TYR A 132 1.43 -0.13 -4.29
N PHE A 133 1.40 0.68 -5.35
CA PHE A 133 1.78 0.21 -6.68
C PHE A 133 3.25 -0.25 -6.75
N GLN A 134 4.16 0.47 -6.08
CA GLN A 134 5.57 0.04 -5.93
C GLN A 134 5.68 -1.28 -5.16
N GLU A 135 4.92 -1.43 -4.07
CA GLU A 135 4.84 -2.66 -3.27
C GLU A 135 4.41 -3.87 -4.12
N LEU A 136 3.33 -3.73 -4.88
CA LEU A 136 2.85 -4.76 -5.80
C LEU A 136 3.87 -5.08 -6.90
N GLY A 137 4.59 -4.07 -7.41
CA GLY A 137 5.62 -4.25 -8.42
C GLY A 137 6.78 -5.13 -7.92
N VAL A 138 7.29 -4.86 -6.72
CA VAL A 138 8.33 -5.67 -6.08
C VAL A 138 7.82 -7.09 -5.79
N LEU A 139 6.59 -7.22 -5.29
CA LEU A 139 5.97 -8.53 -5.04
C LEU A 139 5.84 -9.36 -6.32
N ARG A 140 5.38 -8.75 -7.41
CA ARG A 140 5.31 -9.43 -8.72
C ARG A 140 6.68 -9.90 -9.16
N ASP A 141 7.69 -9.04 -9.09
CA ASP A 141 9.06 -9.37 -9.50
C ASP A 141 9.63 -10.53 -8.66
N ALA A 142 9.38 -10.54 -7.34
CA ALA A 142 9.75 -11.64 -6.46
C ALA A 142 9.06 -12.96 -6.86
N LEU A 143 7.74 -12.95 -7.07
CA LEU A 143 6.98 -14.14 -7.49
C LEU A 143 7.44 -14.70 -8.83
N VAL A 144 7.82 -13.82 -9.77
CA VAL A 144 8.36 -14.22 -11.08
C VAL A 144 9.72 -14.90 -10.94
N VAL A 145 10.59 -14.37 -10.07
CA VAL A 145 11.91 -14.93 -9.78
C VAL A 145 11.79 -16.30 -9.08
N GLU A 146 10.87 -16.45 -8.13
CA GLU A 146 10.61 -17.72 -7.43
C GLU A 146 10.09 -18.82 -8.37
N GLY A 147 9.34 -18.44 -9.41
CA GLY A 147 8.91 -19.36 -10.45
C GLY A 147 7.60 -18.96 -11.11
N ARG A 148 7.69 -18.45 -12.35
CA ARG A 148 6.54 -17.93 -13.10
C ARG A 148 5.37 -18.91 -13.25
N GLU A 149 5.65 -20.18 -13.53
CA GLU A 149 4.59 -21.19 -13.75
C GLU A 149 3.92 -21.60 -12.44
N VAL A 150 4.72 -21.78 -11.38
CA VAL A 150 4.23 -22.17 -10.05
C VAL A 150 3.38 -21.06 -9.43
N ASN A 151 3.81 -19.81 -9.61
CA ASN A 151 3.15 -18.63 -9.05
C ASN A 151 2.16 -17.96 -10.01
N ALA A 152 1.78 -18.59 -11.14
CA ALA A 152 0.95 -17.96 -12.16
C ALA A 152 -0.36 -17.32 -11.62
N PRO A 153 -1.16 -18.00 -10.76
CA PRO A 153 -2.36 -17.40 -10.18
C PRO A 153 -2.06 -16.20 -9.25
N ALA A 154 -0.97 -16.27 -8.50
CA ALA A 154 -0.54 -15.18 -7.62
C ALA A 154 -0.06 -13.97 -8.41
N ILE A 155 0.74 -14.20 -9.47
CA ILE A 155 1.18 -13.16 -10.40
C ILE A 155 -0.03 -12.50 -11.06
N GLN A 156 -0.99 -13.28 -11.55
CA GLN A 156 -2.22 -12.75 -12.16
C GLN A 156 -3.00 -11.88 -11.18
N CYS A 157 -3.16 -12.33 -9.93
CA CYS A 157 -3.84 -11.56 -8.89
C CYS A 157 -3.12 -10.24 -8.58
N VAL A 158 -1.79 -10.25 -8.48
CA VAL A 158 -0.98 -9.04 -8.25
C VAL A 158 -1.08 -8.09 -9.44
N GLU A 159 -0.98 -8.58 -10.67
CA GLU A 159 -1.12 -7.77 -11.89
C GLU A 159 -2.52 -7.15 -12.01
N GLU A 160 -3.57 -7.88 -11.61
CA GLU A 160 -4.94 -7.36 -11.56
C GLU A 160 -5.09 -6.25 -10.50
N GLN A 161 -4.50 -6.43 -9.32
CA GLN A 161 -4.45 -5.37 -8.30
C GLN A 161 -3.72 -4.12 -8.82
N MET A 162 -2.57 -4.30 -9.48
CA MET A 162 -1.83 -3.20 -10.10
C MET A 162 -2.69 -2.47 -11.13
N ARG A 163 -3.41 -3.20 -12.00
CA ARG A 163 -4.29 -2.61 -13.02
C ARG A 163 -5.39 -1.78 -12.38
N ARG A 164 -6.05 -2.30 -11.34
CA ARG A 164 -7.12 -1.59 -10.63
C ARG A 164 -6.62 -0.36 -9.91
N ARG A 165 -5.47 -0.45 -9.23
CA ARG A 165 -4.83 0.71 -8.60
C ARG A 165 -4.46 1.77 -9.63
N MET A 166 -3.91 1.37 -10.78
CA MET A 166 -3.60 2.28 -11.88
C MET A 166 -4.85 3.00 -12.41
N GLN A 167 -5.98 2.30 -12.55
CA GLN A 167 -7.26 2.90 -12.95
C GLN A 167 -7.78 3.89 -11.91
N GLN A 168 -7.67 3.56 -10.62
CA GLN A 168 -8.05 4.44 -9.52
C GLN A 168 -7.22 5.73 -9.52
N LEU A 169 -5.88 5.63 -9.65
CA LEU A 169 -4.99 6.79 -9.73
C LEU A 169 -5.27 7.67 -10.96
N ARG A 170 -5.58 7.08 -12.12
CA ARG A 170 -5.99 7.83 -13.31
C ARG A 170 -7.34 8.53 -13.13
N SER A 171 -8.26 7.90 -12.39
CA SER A 171 -9.53 8.55 -12.01
C SER A 171 -9.26 9.76 -11.13
N ASP A 172 -8.36 9.63 -10.16
CA ASP A 172 -7.95 10.72 -9.27
C ASP A 172 -7.27 11.87 -10.03
N GLU A 173 -6.40 11.57 -10.99
CA GLU A 173 -5.81 12.59 -11.90
C GLU A 173 -6.91 13.36 -12.66
N ARG A 174 -7.95 12.67 -13.16
CA ARG A 174 -9.08 13.32 -13.83
C ARG A 174 -9.92 14.15 -12.88
N LYS A 175 -10.17 13.66 -11.66
CA LYS A 175 -10.89 14.40 -10.61
C LYS A 175 -10.15 15.66 -10.22
N ALA A 176 -8.83 15.56 -10.03
CA ALA A 176 -7.99 16.72 -9.74
C ALA A 176 -8.04 17.77 -10.85
N ALA A 177 -7.89 17.36 -12.11
CA ALA A 177 -8.00 18.27 -13.26
C ALA A 177 -9.39 18.91 -13.39
N LYS A 178 -10.46 18.16 -13.08
CA LYS A 178 -11.84 18.66 -13.07
C LYS A 178 -12.08 19.68 -11.96
N ALA A 179 -11.51 19.47 -10.78
CA ALA A 179 -11.55 20.44 -9.68
C ALA A 179 -10.81 21.74 -10.05
N GLU A 180 -9.61 21.65 -10.61
CA GLU A 180 -8.86 22.83 -11.09
C GLU A 180 -9.64 23.61 -12.17
N ALA A 181 -10.22 22.89 -13.14
CA ALA A 181 -11.02 23.51 -14.19
C ALA A 181 -12.29 24.17 -13.63
N ARG A 182 -12.98 23.52 -12.68
CA ARG A 182 -14.13 24.11 -11.99
C ARG A 182 -13.73 25.37 -11.23
N ARG A 183 -12.62 25.32 -10.50
CA ARG A 183 -12.08 26.46 -9.75
C ARG A 183 -11.81 27.64 -10.67
N GLU A 184 -11.12 27.41 -11.79
CA GLU A 184 -10.81 28.44 -12.78
C GLU A 184 -12.10 29.02 -13.39
N GLN A 185 -13.04 28.15 -13.79
CA GLN A 185 -14.32 28.57 -14.33
C GLN A 185 -15.13 29.39 -13.31
N TRP A 186 -15.15 28.97 -12.06
CA TRP A 186 -15.84 29.68 -10.99
C TRP A 186 -15.23 31.07 -10.78
N ILE A 187 -13.89 31.21 -10.79
CA ILE A 187 -13.22 32.52 -10.72
C ILE A 187 -13.64 33.41 -11.89
N LEU A 188 -13.71 32.86 -13.11
CA LEU A 188 -14.17 33.59 -14.29
C LEU A 188 -15.66 33.99 -14.19
N GLU A 189 -16.51 33.14 -13.62
CA GLU A 189 -17.92 33.47 -13.37
C GLU A 189 -18.07 34.61 -12.34
N GLN A 190 -17.23 34.65 -11.30
CA GLN A 190 -17.20 35.75 -10.33
C GLN A 190 -16.58 37.03 -10.91
N HIS A 191 -15.61 36.89 -11.82
CA HIS A 191 -14.86 37.98 -12.43
C HIS A 191 -14.86 37.91 -13.97
N PRO A 192 -16.01 38.05 -14.65
CA PRO A 192 -16.11 37.82 -16.11
C PRO A 192 -15.25 38.76 -16.95
N TYR A 193 -14.93 39.94 -16.40
CA TYR A 193 -14.04 40.89 -17.06
C TYR A 193 -12.60 40.38 -17.16
N LEU A 194 -12.18 39.37 -16.39
CA LEU A 194 -10.86 38.74 -16.53
C LEU A 194 -10.80 37.71 -17.67
N ASP A 195 -11.93 37.41 -18.34
CA ASP A 195 -11.96 36.50 -19.48
C ASP A 195 -11.06 36.99 -20.64
N GLY A 196 -10.34 36.06 -21.25
CA GLY A 196 -9.35 36.32 -22.29
C GLY A 196 -8.08 37.05 -21.82
N VAL A 197 -7.97 37.42 -20.53
CA VAL A 197 -6.75 37.97 -19.96
C VAL A 197 -5.88 36.80 -19.47
N ALA A 198 -5.07 36.22 -20.36
CA ALA A 198 -3.98 35.37 -19.94
C ALA A 198 -2.97 36.23 -19.17
N VAL A 199 -3.01 36.19 -17.84
CA VAL A 199 -2.14 37.03 -17.03
C VAL A 199 -0.75 36.38 -16.94
N ALA A 200 0.15 36.77 -17.84
CA ALA A 200 1.52 36.25 -17.91
C ALA A 200 1.65 34.71 -18.06
N GLY A 201 0.61 34.03 -18.58
CA GLY A 201 0.60 32.58 -18.77
C GLY A 201 0.27 31.76 -17.51
N LEU A 202 -0.17 32.40 -16.43
CA LEU A 202 -0.62 31.74 -15.20
C LEU A 202 -2.15 31.61 -15.17
N PRO A 203 -2.72 30.50 -14.63
CA PRO A 203 -4.15 30.40 -14.36
C PRO A 203 -4.54 31.37 -13.22
N LEU A 204 -5.77 31.88 -13.25
CA LEU A 204 -6.27 32.85 -12.27
C LEU A 204 -6.29 32.28 -10.85
N SER A 205 -6.52 30.97 -10.74
CA SER A 205 -6.44 30.22 -9.48
C SER A 205 -5.11 30.37 -8.74
N LYS A 206 -4.00 30.68 -9.43
CA LYS A 206 -2.67 30.89 -8.82
C LYS A 206 -2.39 32.32 -8.35
N LEU A 207 -3.30 33.26 -8.58
CA LEU A 207 -3.08 34.69 -8.28
C LEU A 207 -3.52 35.11 -6.87
N GLY A 208 -4.23 34.25 -6.13
CA GLY A 208 -4.69 34.57 -4.78
C GLY A 208 -5.65 35.77 -4.73
N LEU A 209 -6.50 35.96 -5.75
CA LEU A 209 -7.37 37.14 -5.89
C LEU A 209 -8.24 37.42 -4.65
N SER A 210 -8.77 36.37 -4.01
CA SER A 210 -9.59 36.48 -2.80
C SER A 210 -8.81 36.88 -1.54
N GLU A 211 -7.48 36.81 -1.58
CA GLU A 211 -6.59 37.17 -0.47
C GLU A 211 -6.01 38.59 -0.64
N ASP A 212 -6.03 39.13 -1.86
CA ASP A 212 -5.57 40.49 -2.13
C ASP A 212 -6.62 41.53 -1.72
N GLU A 213 -6.33 42.26 -0.64
CA GLU A 213 -7.26 43.27 -0.11
C GLU A 213 -7.62 44.36 -1.12
N GLU A 214 -6.68 44.78 -1.97
CA GLU A 214 -6.92 45.83 -2.96
C GLU A 214 -7.87 45.34 -4.06
N PHE A 215 -7.64 44.15 -4.59
CA PHE A 215 -8.53 43.50 -5.54
C PHE A 215 -9.92 43.30 -4.95
N MET A 216 -10.03 42.82 -3.70
CA MET A 216 -11.32 42.61 -3.04
C MET A 216 -12.08 43.93 -2.82
N LYS A 217 -11.40 45.01 -2.41
CA LYS A 217 -12.01 46.35 -2.29
C LYS A 217 -12.52 46.85 -3.64
N LEU A 218 -11.72 46.74 -4.71
CA LEU A 218 -12.11 47.13 -6.06
C LEU A 218 -13.27 46.28 -6.60
N ALA A 219 -13.31 44.99 -6.29
CA ALA A 219 -14.36 44.07 -6.70
C ALA A 219 -15.70 44.42 -6.03
N GLU A 220 -15.66 44.80 -4.75
CA GLU A 220 -16.85 45.25 -4.01
C GLU A 220 -17.37 46.59 -4.54
N GLU A 221 -16.50 47.57 -4.80
CA GLU A 221 -16.87 48.83 -5.47
C GLU A 221 -17.53 48.57 -6.83
N ARG A 222 -17.00 47.63 -7.62
CA ARG A 222 -17.59 47.23 -8.90
C ARG A 222 -18.97 46.61 -8.71
N LYS A 223 -19.19 45.76 -7.71
CA LYS A 223 -20.52 45.19 -7.41
C LYS A 223 -21.55 46.29 -7.11
N VAL A 224 -21.18 47.31 -6.32
CA VAL A 224 -22.05 48.47 -6.05
C VAL A 224 -22.38 49.23 -7.33
N LEU A 225 -21.40 49.51 -8.18
CA LEU A 225 -21.62 50.20 -9.46
C LEU A 225 -22.48 49.38 -10.43
N ALA A 226 -22.32 48.06 -10.44
CA ALA A 226 -23.04 47.12 -11.29
C ALA A 226 -24.54 47.00 -10.93
N ALA A 227 -24.98 47.49 -9.76
CA ALA A 227 -26.40 47.59 -9.42
C ALA A 227 -27.18 48.61 -10.29
N SER A 228 -26.48 49.49 -11.01
CA SER A 228 -27.09 50.46 -11.95
C SER A 228 -26.18 50.67 -13.18
N PRO A 229 -26.05 49.65 -14.05
CA PRO A 229 -25.02 49.60 -15.07
C PRO A 229 -25.19 50.70 -16.14
N GLU A 230 -26.44 51.05 -16.49
CA GLU A 230 -26.75 52.07 -17.50
C GLU A 230 -26.28 53.48 -17.11
N LYS A 231 -26.29 53.80 -15.80
CA LYS A 231 -25.86 55.11 -15.30
C LYS A 231 -24.36 55.18 -14.99
N ASN A 232 -23.75 54.02 -14.78
CA ASN A 232 -22.39 53.89 -14.28
C ASN A 232 -21.43 53.26 -15.32
N ALA A 233 -21.81 53.21 -16.61
CA ALA A 233 -21.05 52.47 -17.62
C ALA A 233 -19.56 52.84 -17.69
N GLU A 234 -19.23 54.14 -17.72
CA GLU A 234 -17.84 54.61 -17.73
C GLU A 234 -17.09 54.26 -16.43
N ALA A 235 -17.75 54.45 -15.28
CA ALA A 235 -17.18 54.13 -13.98
C ALA A 235 -16.94 52.62 -13.80
N LEU A 236 -17.86 51.79 -14.32
CA LEU A 236 -17.76 50.33 -14.30
C LEU A 236 -16.62 49.85 -15.20
N ALA A 237 -16.51 50.38 -16.42
CA ALA A 237 -15.40 50.07 -17.31
C ALA A 237 -14.04 50.48 -16.72
N ALA A 238 -13.97 51.65 -16.08
CA ALA A 238 -12.76 52.10 -15.39
C ALA A 238 -12.39 51.18 -14.21
N ARG A 239 -13.36 50.73 -13.41
CA ARG A 239 -13.11 49.79 -12.30
C ARG A 239 -12.70 48.40 -12.78
N GLU A 240 -13.32 47.89 -13.85
CA GLU A 240 -12.92 46.63 -14.48
C GLU A 240 -11.49 46.72 -15.06
N GLN A 241 -11.09 47.88 -15.58
CA GLN A 241 -9.71 48.12 -16.00
C GLN A 241 -8.74 48.15 -14.81
N SER A 242 -9.12 48.76 -13.68
CA SER A 242 -8.32 48.71 -12.44
C SER A 242 -8.18 47.29 -11.91
N LEU A 243 -9.24 46.48 -11.95
CA LEU A 243 -9.20 45.07 -11.54
C LEU A 243 -8.29 44.23 -12.44
N LYS A 244 -8.36 44.44 -13.76
CA LYS A 244 -7.43 43.84 -14.73
C LYS A 244 -5.98 44.23 -14.44
N ALA A 245 -5.75 45.52 -14.18
CA ALA A 245 -4.42 46.03 -13.87
C ALA A 245 -3.87 45.43 -12.56
N ARG A 246 -4.72 45.30 -11.53
CA ARG A 246 -4.33 44.66 -10.26
C ARG A 246 -4.02 43.17 -10.44
N ALA A 247 -4.86 42.43 -11.16
CA ALA A 247 -4.58 41.03 -11.50
C ALA A 247 -3.26 40.87 -12.28
N ALA A 248 -2.98 41.77 -13.24
CA ALA A 248 -1.72 41.83 -13.97
C ALA A 248 -0.50 42.10 -13.07
N GLN A 249 -0.64 42.97 -12.08
CA GLN A 249 0.40 43.22 -11.09
C GLN A 249 0.66 41.97 -10.23
N LEU A 250 -0.40 41.30 -9.77
CA LEU A 250 -0.26 40.06 -8.97
C LEU A 250 0.44 38.97 -9.78
N ALA A 251 0.06 38.74 -11.03
CA ALA A 251 0.75 37.77 -11.88
C ALA A 251 2.21 38.15 -12.15
N ALA A 252 2.50 39.44 -12.39
CA ALA A 252 3.87 39.89 -12.57
C ALA A 252 4.71 39.70 -11.31
N ALA A 253 4.13 39.90 -10.12
CA ALA A 253 4.79 39.61 -8.85
C ALA A 253 5.06 38.11 -8.67
N VAL A 254 4.09 37.26 -8.99
CA VAL A 254 4.22 35.80 -8.94
C VAL A 254 5.33 35.30 -9.89
N VAL A 255 5.36 35.78 -11.13
CA VAL A 255 6.39 35.43 -12.11
C VAL A 255 7.76 35.97 -11.69
N GLY A 256 7.82 37.21 -11.17
CA GLY A 256 9.04 37.83 -10.68
C GLY A 256 9.66 37.05 -9.52
N GLN A 257 8.84 36.71 -8.51
CA GLN A 257 9.28 35.92 -7.35
C GLN A 257 9.83 34.55 -7.78
N GLU A 258 9.15 33.85 -8.68
CA GLU A 258 9.63 32.57 -9.20
C GLU A 258 10.95 32.72 -9.98
N ALA A 259 11.11 33.80 -10.74
CA ALA A 259 12.35 34.09 -11.46
C ALA A 259 13.52 34.41 -10.50
N GLU A 260 13.27 35.19 -9.46
CA GLU A 260 14.25 35.50 -8.41
C GLU A 260 14.72 34.23 -7.68
N LEU A 261 13.79 33.33 -7.31
CA LEU A 261 14.14 32.06 -6.68
C LEU A 261 14.99 31.17 -7.61
N ARG A 262 14.70 31.15 -8.91
CA ARG A 262 15.48 30.39 -9.90
C ARG A 262 16.87 30.99 -10.13
N GLU A 263 17.00 32.31 -10.07
CA GLU A 263 18.30 32.99 -10.16
C GLU A 263 19.15 32.73 -8.91
N GLN A 264 18.55 32.77 -7.72
CA GLN A 264 19.24 32.47 -6.46
C GLN A 264 19.64 30.99 -6.36
N MET A 265 18.86 30.09 -6.94
CA MET A 265 19.05 28.63 -6.82
C MET A 265 19.08 27.93 -8.19
N PRO A 266 20.07 28.22 -9.06
CA PRO A 266 20.11 27.71 -10.43
C PRO A 266 20.30 26.19 -10.51
N TYR A 267 20.80 25.55 -9.45
CA TYR A 267 20.96 24.09 -9.37
C TYR A 267 19.65 23.34 -9.10
N LEU A 268 18.55 24.05 -8.79
CA LEU A 268 17.19 23.49 -8.67
C LEU A 268 16.38 23.60 -9.97
N THR A 269 17.01 23.97 -11.09
CA THR A 269 16.35 24.02 -12.40
C THR A 269 15.89 22.60 -12.79
N HIS A 270 14.60 22.44 -13.09
CA HIS A 270 13.94 21.16 -13.43
C HIS A 270 13.80 20.17 -12.26
N LEU A 271 13.06 20.56 -11.21
CA LEU A 271 12.56 19.59 -10.25
C LEU A 271 11.59 18.61 -10.94
N PRO A 272 11.57 17.33 -10.53
CA PRO A 272 10.50 16.43 -10.94
C PRO A 272 9.15 16.97 -10.39
N PHE A 273 8.05 16.64 -11.07
CA PHE A 273 6.67 16.92 -10.65
C PHE A 273 6.08 18.32 -10.99
N ASP A 274 6.72 19.11 -11.86
CA ASP A 274 6.20 20.39 -12.37
C ASP A 274 5.72 21.38 -11.27
N VAL A 275 6.48 21.44 -10.16
CA VAL A 275 6.21 22.34 -9.02
C VAL A 275 7.06 23.60 -9.11
N GLU A 276 6.45 24.75 -8.81
CA GLU A 276 7.13 26.05 -8.77
C GLU A 276 7.92 26.21 -7.45
N LEU A 277 9.11 26.81 -7.50
CA LEU A 277 9.99 26.92 -6.33
C LEU A 277 9.32 27.70 -5.18
N ARG A 278 8.50 28.69 -5.50
CA ARG A 278 7.76 29.47 -4.48
C ARG A 278 6.78 28.62 -3.66
N GLU A 279 6.28 27.51 -4.21
CA GLU A 279 5.31 26.63 -3.53
C GLU A 279 6.00 25.67 -2.54
N LEU A 280 7.32 25.55 -2.62
CA LEU A 280 8.11 24.64 -1.79
C LEU A 280 8.52 25.27 -0.45
N HIS A 281 8.43 26.60 -0.32
CA HIS A 281 8.84 27.35 0.87
C HIS A 281 10.21 26.93 1.41
N LEU A 282 11.19 26.71 0.50
CA LEU A 282 12.52 26.17 0.84
C LEU A 282 13.28 27.05 1.85
N GLU A 283 13.03 28.36 1.82
CA GLU A 283 13.61 29.34 2.73
C GLU A 283 13.15 29.15 4.19
N SER A 284 11.98 28.54 4.40
CA SER A 284 11.44 28.19 5.73
C SER A 284 11.93 26.81 6.21
N ASN A 285 12.57 26.01 5.34
CA ASN A 285 12.99 24.67 5.68
C ASN A 285 14.38 24.65 6.36
N PRO A 286 14.51 24.19 7.62
CA PRO A 286 15.76 24.28 8.37
C PRO A 286 16.89 23.42 7.78
N GLU A 287 16.56 22.28 7.17
CA GLU A 287 17.54 21.41 6.51
C GLU A 287 18.10 22.08 5.26
N PHE A 288 17.22 22.65 4.43
CA PHE A 288 17.61 23.36 3.22
C PHE A 288 18.45 24.61 3.54
N VAL A 289 18.01 25.42 4.51
CA VAL A 289 18.73 26.63 4.95
C VAL A 289 20.13 26.28 5.47
N ALA A 290 20.27 25.19 6.22
CA ALA A 290 21.58 24.75 6.70
C ALA A 290 22.51 24.29 5.57
N LEU A 291 21.97 23.66 4.53
CA LEU A 291 22.73 23.27 3.33
C LEU A 291 23.13 24.50 2.50
N LEU A 292 22.20 25.44 2.32
CA LEU A 292 22.43 26.69 1.60
C LEU A 292 23.53 27.54 2.28
N ALA A 293 23.51 27.64 3.62
CA ALA A 293 24.53 28.34 4.37
C ALA A 293 25.94 27.71 4.20
N LYS A 294 26.01 26.38 4.19
CA LYS A 294 27.28 25.66 3.93
C LYS A 294 27.76 25.87 2.50
N HIS A 295 26.85 25.88 1.52
CA HIS A 295 27.17 26.12 0.11
C HIS A 295 27.67 27.55 -0.10
N ALA A 296 26.97 28.54 0.47
CA ALA A 296 27.39 29.95 0.42
C ALA A 296 28.79 30.17 1.00
N ALA A 297 29.06 29.62 2.20
CA ALA A 297 30.39 29.70 2.82
C ALA A 297 31.49 29.04 1.98
N LEU A 298 31.16 27.96 1.25
CA LEU A 298 32.11 27.27 0.38
C LEU A 298 32.37 28.03 -0.93
N CYS A 299 31.36 28.75 -1.44
CA CYS A 299 31.48 29.60 -2.63
C CYS A 299 32.25 30.91 -2.39
N GLU A 300 32.53 31.29 -1.13
CA GLU A 300 33.44 32.41 -0.83
C GLU A 300 34.88 32.14 -1.32
N ASP A 301 35.28 30.87 -1.36
CA ASP A 301 36.58 30.43 -1.89
C ASP A 301 36.45 30.13 -3.40
N PRO A 302 37.02 30.95 -4.31
CA PRO A 302 36.84 30.78 -5.76
C PRO A 302 37.45 29.47 -6.30
N ASP A 303 38.45 28.91 -5.62
CA ASP A 303 39.05 27.61 -5.97
C ASP A 303 38.15 26.41 -5.60
N ARG A 304 37.21 26.62 -4.67
CA ARG A 304 36.26 25.59 -4.20
C ARG A 304 34.86 25.80 -4.79
N ALA A 305 34.55 27.00 -5.26
CA ALA A 305 33.34 27.33 -5.98
C ALA A 305 33.20 26.44 -7.23
N GLY A 306 32.22 25.51 -7.20
CA GLY A 306 32.00 24.53 -8.28
C GLY A 306 32.80 23.22 -8.18
N GLY A 307 33.55 23.01 -7.08
CA GLY A 307 34.22 21.75 -6.78
C GLY A 307 33.26 20.61 -6.41
N ALA A 308 33.79 19.40 -6.16
CA ALA A 308 32.99 18.22 -5.82
C ALA A 308 32.09 18.44 -4.58
N GLU A 309 32.60 19.14 -3.57
CA GLU A 309 31.86 19.47 -2.35
C GLU A 309 30.68 20.43 -2.62
N ALA A 310 30.86 21.44 -3.49
CA ALA A 310 29.78 22.34 -3.91
C ALA A 310 28.66 21.56 -4.63
N LYS A 311 29.04 20.73 -5.61
CA LYS A 311 28.10 19.88 -6.37
C LYS A 311 27.37 18.88 -5.47
N ARG A 312 28.05 18.36 -4.44
CA ARG A 312 27.43 17.49 -3.43
C ARG A 312 26.37 18.24 -2.63
N LEU A 313 26.66 19.46 -2.18
CA LEU A 313 25.69 20.30 -1.47
C LEU A 313 24.50 20.68 -2.37
N GLU A 314 24.75 21.01 -3.63
CA GLU A 314 23.70 21.28 -4.64
C GLU A 314 22.80 20.06 -4.87
N ARG A 315 23.38 18.85 -4.95
CA ARG A 315 22.59 17.62 -5.03
C ARG A 315 21.79 17.36 -3.77
N ALA A 316 22.37 17.55 -2.58
CA ALA A 316 21.65 17.41 -1.32
C ALA A 316 20.46 18.40 -1.24
N MET A 317 20.66 19.65 -1.66
CA MET A 317 19.58 20.64 -1.76
C MET A 317 18.50 20.22 -2.76
N ARG A 318 18.90 19.64 -3.90
CA ARG A 318 17.96 19.08 -4.89
C ARG A 318 17.17 17.89 -4.34
N ASP A 319 17.80 17.00 -3.59
CA ASP A 319 17.15 15.84 -2.97
C ASP A 319 16.10 16.31 -1.93
N VAL A 320 16.44 17.30 -1.11
CA VAL A 320 15.49 17.95 -0.18
C VAL A 320 14.33 18.59 -0.94
N ALA A 321 14.62 19.40 -1.96
CA ALA A 321 13.60 20.07 -2.77
C ALA A 321 12.68 19.06 -3.49
N LYS A 322 13.23 17.95 -4.01
CA LYS A 322 12.45 16.86 -4.62
C LYS A 322 11.48 16.22 -3.63
N ARG A 323 11.92 15.94 -2.40
CA ARG A 323 11.06 15.37 -1.36
C ARG A 323 9.93 16.31 -0.96
N ILE A 324 10.23 17.60 -0.81
CA ILE A 324 9.21 18.62 -0.52
C ILE A 324 8.25 18.77 -1.70
N ALA A 325 8.75 18.76 -2.94
CA ALA A 325 7.91 18.81 -4.13
C ALA A 325 6.96 17.61 -4.23
N GLU A 326 7.42 16.41 -3.90
CA GLU A 326 6.56 15.22 -3.81
C GLU A 326 5.47 15.40 -2.74
N ASP A 327 5.79 15.96 -1.57
CA ASP A 327 4.81 16.26 -0.52
C ASP A 327 3.76 17.30 -0.96
N VAL A 328 4.19 18.38 -1.62
CA VAL A 328 3.31 19.45 -2.10
C VAL A 328 2.36 18.92 -3.19
N VAL A 329 2.87 18.12 -4.13
CA VAL A 329 2.06 17.55 -5.23
C VAL A 329 1.06 16.54 -4.70
N GLU A 330 1.49 15.69 -3.77
CA GLU A 330 0.63 14.71 -3.14
C GLU A 330 -0.49 15.38 -2.35
N ALA A 331 -0.16 16.39 -1.54
CA ALA A 331 -1.15 17.17 -0.78
C ALA A 331 -2.13 17.90 -1.71
N ARG A 332 -1.63 18.59 -2.74
CA ARG A 332 -2.46 19.28 -3.74
C ARG A 332 -3.41 18.30 -4.43
N ARG A 333 -2.90 17.17 -4.93
CA ARG A 333 -3.73 16.18 -5.64
C ARG A 333 -4.85 15.67 -4.73
N ARG A 334 -4.53 15.32 -3.48
CA ARG A 334 -5.54 14.83 -2.53
C ARG A 334 -6.60 15.85 -2.22
N ALA A 335 -6.20 17.10 -1.97
CA ALA A 335 -7.15 18.20 -1.73
C ALA A 335 -8.08 18.40 -2.94
N LEU A 336 -7.55 18.40 -4.16
CA LEU A 336 -8.37 18.54 -5.38
C LEU A 336 -9.32 17.36 -5.60
N VAL A 337 -8.85 16.12 -5.36
CA VAL A 337 -9.68 14.91 -5.45
C VAL A 337 -10.80 14.96 -4.41
N GLU A 338 -10.51 15.40 -3.19
CA GLU A 338 -11.51 15.57 -2.14
C GLU A 338 -12.53 16.65 -2.47
N THR A 339 -12.09 17.81 -2.97
CA THR A 339 -12.99 18.86 -3.50
C THR A 339 -13.92 18.30 -4.57
N GLU A 340 -13.39 17.53 -5.54
CA GLU A 340 -14.22 16.92 -6.58
C GLU A 340 -15.21 15.90 -6.00
N ASN A 341 -14.77 15.05 -5.07
CA ASN A 341 -15.64 14.06 -4.41
C ASN A 341 -16.81 14.75 -3.68
N LEU A 342 -16.53 15.86 -2.99
CA LEU A 342 -17.57 16.66 -2.33
C LEU A 342 -18.54 17.27 -3.34
N HIS A 343 -18.06 17.78 -4.47
CA HIS A 343 -18.93 18.33 -5.52
C HIS A 343 -19.74 17.27 -6.27
N GLU A 344 -19.19 16.08 -6.51
CA GLU A 344 -19.91 14.95 -7.09
C GLU A 344 -21.09 14.53 -6.20
N LYS A 345 -20.86 14.50 -4.87
CA LYS A 345 -21.87 14.10 -3.88
C LYS A 345 -22.85 15.22 -3.53
N TYR A 346 -22.37 16.47 -3.49
CA TYR A 346 -23.13 17.67 -3.14
C TYR A 346 -22.89 18.80 -4.15
N PRO A 347 -23.54 18.75 -5.33
CA PRO A 347 -23.42 19.80 -6.35
C PRO A 347 -23.84 21.20 -5.87
N CYS A 348 -24.59 21.27 -4.77
CA CYS A 348 -25.05 22.51 -4.18
C CYS A 348 -23.97 23.24 -3.34
N LEU A 349 -22.79 22.65 -3.11
CA LEU A 349 -21.72 23.31 -2.38
C LEU A 349 -21.08 24.42 -3.21
N PRO A 350 -20.68 25.54 -2.58
CA PRO A 350 -19.90 26.58 -3.24
C PRO A 350 -18.43 26.14 -3.39
N GLU A 351 -17.78 26.54 -4.49
CA GLU A 351 -16.34 26.31 -4.70
C GLU A 351 -15.49 26.99 -3.61
N GLU A 352 -15.95 28.17 -3.16
CA GLU A 352 -15.32 28.97 -2.11
C GLU A 352 -16.39 29.37 -1.07
N PRO A 353 -16.50 28.62 0.04
CA PRO A 353 -17.49 28.90 1.08
C PRO A 353 -17.31 30.27 1.78
N ALA A 354 -16.10 30.82 1.81
CA ALA A 354 -15.81 32.18 2.23
C ALA A 354 -14.56 32.71 1.50
N PRO A 355 -14.42 34.04 1.30
CA PRO A 355 -13.30 34.62 0.56
C PRO A 355 -11.94 34.09 1.00
N GLY A 356 -11.22 33.38 0.15
CA GLY A 356 -9.91 32.78 0.40
C GLY A 356 -9.92 31.53 1.30
N VAL A 357 -11.06 30.89 1.54
CA VAL A 357 -11.19 29.61 2.27
C VAL A 357 -11.70 28.55 1.30
N THR A 358 -10.91 27.50 1.06
CA THR A 358 -11.29 26.41 0.14
C THR A 358 -12.27 25.43 0.78
N LEU A 359 -12.97 24.63 -0.04
CA LEU A 359 -13.96 23.67 0.44
C LEU A 359 -13.38 22.63 1.42
N VAL A 360 -12.15 22.16 1.19
CA VAL A 360 -11.46 21.20 2.06
C VAL A 360 -11.04 21.85 3.38
N GLU A 361 -10.55 23.10 3.35
CA GLU A 361 -10.15 23.85 4.56
C GLU A 361 -11.29 24.12 5.53
N VAL A 362 -12.55 24.07 5.07
CA VAL A 362 -13.73 24.20 5.92
C VAL A 362 -13.84 23.03 6.91
N GLY A 363 -13.32 21.85 6.60
CA GLY A 363 -13.43 20.66 7.46
C GLY A 363 -14.85 20.07 7.51
N LEU A 364 -15.52 20.01 6.35
CA LEU A 364 -16.90 19.51 6.25
C LEU A 364 -17.03 18.04 6.68
N VAL A 365 -15.98 17.24 6.48
CA VAL A 365 -15.97 15.82 6.85
C VAL A 365 -16.00 15.66 8.37
N GLU A 366 -15.34 16.54 9.10
CA GLU A 366 -15.27 16.55 10.57
C GLU A 366 -16.53 17.12 11.22
N ASP A 367 -17.24 18.04 10.55
CA ASP A 367 -18.42 18.72 11.11
C ASP A 367 -19.60 17.75 11.34
N PRO A 368 -20.03 17.55 12.61
CA PRO A 368 -21.08 16.59 12.94
C PRO A 368 -22.46 17.00 12.41
N VAL A 369 -22.72 18.30 12.24
CA VAL A 369 -24.00 18.82 11.73
C VAL A 369 -24.10 18.56 10.23
N PHE A 370 -23.07 18.88 9.46
CA PHE A 370 -22.94 18.58 8.04
C PHE A 370 -23.08 17.08 7.78
N ARG A 371 -22.42 16.25 8.60
CA ARG A 371 -22.55 14.80 8.52
C ARG A 371 -23.99 14.33 8.72
N ALA A 372 -24.68 14.84 9.75
CA ALA A 372 -26.08 14.50 9.99
C ALA A 372 -26.99 14.90 8.81
N LEU A 373 -26.80 16.11 8.26
CA LEU A 373 -27.53 16.60 7.09
C LEU A 373 -27.24 15.75 5.84
N SER A 374 -25.99 15.30 5.65
CA SER A 374 -25.63 14.37 4.58
C SER A 374 -26.39 13.05 4.70
N HIS A 375 -26.45 12.45 5.89
CA HIS A 375 -27.17 11.19 6.08
C HIS A 375 -28.67 11.34 5.83
N GLU A 376 -29.25 12.46 6.26
CA GLU A 376 -30.63 12.79 5.94
C GLU A 376 -30.84 12.90 4.42
N LEU A 377 -29.95 13.62 3.73
CA LEU A 377 -30.00 13.79 2.28
C LEU A 377 -29.89 12.44 1.54
N ASP A 378 -28.98 11.56 1.96
CA ASP A 378 -28.83 10.21 1.39
C ASP A 378 -30.11 9.38 1.57
N GLY A 379 -30.75 9.47 2.73
CA GLY A 379 -32.03 8.80 3.00
C GLY A 379 -33.18 9.34 2.17
N LEU A 380 -33.26 10.66 1.99
CA LEU A 380 -34.27 11.30 1.15
C LEU A 380 -34.09 10.95 -0.34
N ARG A 381 -32.84 10.85 -0.81
CA ARG A 381 -32.48 10.47 -2.19
C ARG A 381 -32.85 9.03 -2.57
N ALA A 382 -33.26 8.20 -1.62
CA ALA A 382 -33.82 6.88 -1.92
C ALA A 382 -35.12 6.93 -2.74
N ASP A 383 -35.92 8.00 -2.59
CA ASP A 383 -37.11 8.30 -3.42
C ASP A 383 -37.14 9.79 -3.77
N PRO A 384 -36.38 10.21 -4.80
CA PRO A 384 -36.14 11.62 -5.09
C PRO A 384 -37.40 12.33 -5.61
N VAL A 385 -38.34 11.61 -6.21
CA VAL A 385 -39.59 12.18 -6.75
C VAL A 385 -40.52 12.57 -5.60
N LYS A 386 -40.70 11.67 -4.62
CA LYS A 386 -41.54 11.92 -3.46
C LYS A 386 -40.96 12.98 -2.53
N ASN A 387 -39.64 12.99 -2.37
CA ASN A 387 -38.95 13.81 -1.38
C ASN A 387 -38.36 15.10 -1.97
N ALA A 388 -38.73 15.51 -3.19
CA ALA A 388 -38.08 16.61 -3.92
C ALA A 388 -37.98 17.93 -3.13
N GLU A 389 -39.06 18.36 -2.45
CA GLU A 389 -39.05 19.58 -1.63
C GLU A 389 -38.14 19.47 -0.41
N GLN A 390 -38.11 18.29 0.23
CA GLN A 390 -37.26 18.01 1.38
C GLN A 390 -35.80 17.95 0.96
N ILE A 391 -35.48 17.29 -0.16
CA ILE A 391 -34.14 17.26 -0.76
C ILE A 391 -33.65 18.68 -1.01
N ALA A 392 -34.46 19.53 -1.67
CA ALA A 392 -34.09 20.92 -1.92
C ALA A 392 -33.91 21.73 -0.62
N ALA A 393 -34.67 21.42 0.43
CA ALA A 393 -34.53 22.05 1.75
C ALA A 393 -33.24 21.62 2.45
N THR A 394 -32.94 20.31 2.47
CA THR A 394 -31.73 19.77 3.06
C THR A 394 -30.49 20.21 2.27
N GLU A 395 -30.53 20.28 0.94
CA GLU A 395 -29.44 20.82 0.12
C GLU A 395 -29.17 22.31 0.39
N ARG A 396 -30.22 23.11 0.64
CA ARG A 396 -30.06 24.50 1.11
C ARG A 396 -29.42 24.55 2.50
N ALA A 397 -29.79 23.64 3.41
CA ALA A 397 -29.19 23.55 4.74
C ALA A 397 -27.71 23.13 4.69
N VAL A 398 -27.37 22.15 3.84
CA VAL A 398 -25.99 21.70 3.57
C VAL A 398 -25.14 22.85 3.05
N ARG A 399 -25.64 23.59 2.05
CA ARG A 399 -24.96 24.79 1.53
C ARG A 399 -24.78 25.86 2.61
N ALA A 400 -25.84 26.15 3.37
CA ALA A 400 -25.80 27.16 4.42
C ALA A 400 -24.77 26.79 5.50
N ARG A 401 -24.71 25.53 5.92
CA ARG A 401 -23.74 25.03 6.89
C ARG A 401 -22.30 25.17 6.39
N ALA A 402 -22.03 24.85 5.12
CA ALA A 402 -20.71 25.04 4.53
C ALA A 402 -20.28 26.51 4.51
N MET A 403 -21.18 27.43 4.13
CA MET A 403 -20.92 28.88 4.15
C MET A 403 -20.69 29.41 5.58
N GLU A 404 -21.47 28.92 6.55
CA GLU A 404 -21.33 29.28 7.97
C GLU A 404 -19.94 28.88 8.49
N LEU A 405 -19.53 27.64 8.27
CA LEU A 405 -18.22 27.13 8.69
C LEU A 405 -17.08 27.86 7.99
N GLY A 406 -17.20 28.12 6.68
CA GLY A 406 -16.22 28.92 5.94
C GLY A 406 -16.09 30.34 6.48
N SER A 407 -17.22 30.98 6.81
CA SER A 407 -17.24 32.33 7.39
C SER A 407 -16.62 32.34 8.79
N ALA A 408 -16.89 31.32 9.62
CA ALA A 408 -16.28 31.18 10.94
C ALA A 408 -14.76 31.00 10.85
N LYS A 409 -14.27 30.17 9.91
CA LYS A 409 -12.84 30.01 9.60
C LYS A 409 -12.17 31.32 9.18
N LEU A 410 -12.82 32.08 8.29
CA LEU A 410 -12.32 33.39 7.87
C LEU A 410 -12.26 34.36 9.06
N GLN A 411 -13.32 34.45 9.86
CA GLN A 411 -13.37 35.31 11.04
C GLN A 411 -12.27 34.96 12.05
N ALA A 412 -12.08 33.68 12.36
CA ALA A 412 -11.01 33.22 13.23
C ALA A 412 -9.63 33.58 12.68
N THR A 413 -9.43 33.48 11.36
CA THR A 413 -8.17 33.88 10.71
C THR A 413 -7.94 35.39 10.85
N GLU A 414 -8.95 36.21 10.57
CA GLU A 414 -8.84 37.67 10.70
C GLU A 414 -8.60 38.11 12.16
N GLU A 415 -9.20 37.44 13.13
CA GLU A 415 -8.97 37.68 14.55
C GLU A 415 -7.53 37.37 14.96
N GLU A 416 -6.98 36.25 14.51
CA GLU A 416 -5.59 35.88 14.78
C GLU A 416 -4.61 36.84 14.08
N GLN A 417 -4.94 37.32 12.87
CA GLN A 417 -4.16 38.37 12.20
C GLN A 417 -4.21 39.72 12.94
N ARG A 418 -5.36 40.11 13.50
CA ARG A 418 -5.46 41.31 14.33
C ARG A 418 -4.60 41.18 15.58
N LYS A 419 -4.53 39.98 16.17
CA LYS A 419 -3.68 39.67 17.32
C LYS A 419 -2.19 39.66 16.95
N TYR A 420 -1.84 39.15 15.77
CA TYR A 420 -0.46 39.08 15.27
C TYR A 420 -0.29 39.74 13.89
N PRO A 421 -0.28 41.09 13.80
CA PRO A 421 -0.25 41.81 12.52
C PRO A 421 1.00 41.59 11.66
N PHE A 422 2.05 40.99 12.23
CA PHE A 422 3.29 40.67 11.52
C PHE A 422 3.22 39.33 10.76
N LEU A 423 2.15 38.55 10.95
CA LEU A 423 1.88 37.32 10.22
C LEU A 423 0.95 37.59 9.02
N PRO A 424 1.23 37.00 7.85
CA PRO A 424 0.30 36.99 6.72
C PRO A 424 -0.96 36.17 7.03
N ARG A 425 -1.97 36.23 6.14
CA ARG A 425 -3.20 35.43 6.29
C ARG A 425 -2.93 33.92 6.22
N ARG A 426 -1.92 33.54 5.45
CA ARG A 426 -1.43 32.17 5.31
C ARG A 426 0.05 32.11 5.59
N VAL A 427 0.45 31.22 6.48
CA VAL A 427 1.86 30.87 6.71
C VAL A 427 2.11 29.55 6.04
N ASP A 428 3.01 29.52 5.05
CA ASP A 428 3.26 28.36 4.18
C ASP A 428 1.94 27.72 3.71
N ASP A 429 1.03 28.48 3.09
CA ASP A 429 -0.30 28.04 2.62
C ASP A 429 -1.32 27.58 3.68
N VAL A 430 -0.98 27.59 4.97
CA VAL A 430 -1.90 27.23 6.07
C VAL A 430 -2.51 28.50 6.67
N LEU A 431 -3.84 28.52 6.88
CA LEU A 431 -4.52 29.63 7.56
C LEU A 431 -3.98 29.83 8.98
N VAL A 432 -3.76 31.08 9.40
CA VAL A 432 -3.21 31.35 10.75
C VAL A 432 -4.09 30.80 11.87
N SER A 433 -5.41 30.72 11.67
CA SER A 433 -6.35 30.12 12.62
C SER A 433 -6.06 28.65 12.90
N ASP A 434 -5.47 27.93 11.93
CA ASP A 434 -5.25 26.49 12.02
C ASP A 434 -3.91 26.13 12.70
N LEU A 435 -3.04 27.13 12.94
CA LEU A 435 -1.72 26.93 13.54
C LEU A 435 -1.76 26.80 15.07
N ARG A 436 -2.91 27.04 15.70
CA ARG A 436 -3.12 27.00 17.16
C ARG A 436 -2.01 27.72 17.94
N LEU A 437 -1.63 28.91 17.48
CA LEU A 437 -0.50 29.69 18.01
C LEU A 437 -0.58 29.94 19.53
N ALA A 438 -1.78 29.95 20.10
CA ALA A 438 -2.02 30.10 21.54
C ALA A 438 -1.56 28.91 22.40
N GLU A 439 -1.48 27.70 21.82
CA GLU A 439 -1.06 26.47 22.51
C GLU A 439 0.47 26.27 22.48
N ASP A 440 1.20 27.05 21.67
CA ASP A 440 2.64 26.92 21.53
C ASP A 440 3.39 27.82 22.51
N ASP A 441 3.95 27.22 23.58
CA ASP A 441 4.67 27.94 24.63
C ASP A 441 5.83 28.78 24.07
N VAL A 442 6.58 28.26 23.11
CA VAL A 442 7.74 28.95 22.49
C VAL A 442 7.28 30.20 21.74
N PHE A 443 6.21 30.09 20.95
CA PHE A 443 5.62 31.24 20.26
C PHE A 443 5.10 32.27 21.27
N GLN A 444 4.41 31.86 22.32
CA GLN A 444 3.88 32.77 23.35
C GLN A 444 5.00 33.50 24.12
N GLU A 445 6.11 32.83 24.43
CA GLU A 445 7.30 33.46 25.03
C GLU A 445 7.90 34.55 24.11
N LEU A 446 7.98 34.28 22.81
CA LEU A 446 8.46 35.25 21.82
C LEU A 446 7.49 36.43 21.65
N VAL A 447 6.17 36.20 21.76
CA VAL A 447 5.15 37.26 21.77
C VAL A 447 5.33 38.15 23.00
N ALA A 448 5.49 37.57 24.19
CA ALA A 448 5.73 38.33 25.41
C ALA A 448 7.01 39.19 25.31
N ARG A 449 8.06 38.66 24.68
CA ARG A 449 9.29 39.41 24.39
C ARG A 449 9.04 40.57 23.41
N ARG A 450 8.30 40.34 22.33
CA ARG A 450 7.92 41.38 21.36
C ARG A 450 7.11 42.48 22.05
N ASP A 451 6.11 42.13 22.83
CA ASP A 451 5.22 43.08 23.49
C ASP A 451 5.97 43.93 24.52
N ALA A 452 6.94 43.35 25.24
CA ALA A 452 7.85 44.09 26.10
C ALA A 452 8.72 45.11 25.32
N LEU A 453 9.20 44.75 24.13
CA LEU A 453 9.96 45.66 23.25
C LEU A 453 9.09 46.80 22.71
N VAL A 454 7.85 46.50 22.31
CA VAL A 454 6.88 47.50 21.86
C VAL A 454 6.50 48.44 23.01
N ALA A 455 6.26 47.91 24.21
CA ALA A 455 5.94 48.70 25.40
C ALA A 455 7.08 49.63 25.85
N ALA A 456 8.34 49.28 25.55
CA ALA A 456 9.51 50.11 25.84
C ALA A 456 9.62 51.38 24.94
N GLY A 457 8.77 51.50 23.92
CA GLY A 457 8.58 52.70 23.10
C GLY A 457 9.40 52.76 21.80
N PRO A 458 9.09 53.70 20.89
CA PRO A 458 9.60 53.76 19.50
C PRO A 458 11.11 54.03 19.35
N GLY A 459 11.86 54.17 20.44
CA GLY A 459 13.33 54.24 20.46
C GLY A 459 14.02 52.96 20.97
N SER A 460 13.26 51.95 21.35
CA SER A 460 13.78 50.67 21.86
C SER A 460 14.18 49.77 20.69
N ASN A 461 15.49 49.62 20.48
CA ASN A 461 16.17 48.66 19.60
C ASN A 461 15.31 48.06 18.45
N PRO A 462 15.04 48.81 17.36
CA PRO A 462 14.22 48.35 16.24
C PRO A 462 14.75 47.06 15.61
N GLU A 463 16.07 46.89 15.60
CA GLU A 463 16.73 45.66 15.14
C GLU A 463 16.32 44.43 15.95
N LEU A 464 16.17 44.56 17.27
CA LEU A 464 15.73 43.47 18.13
C LEU A 464 14.25 43.15 17.89
N LEU A 465 13.40 44.17 17.68
CA LEU A 465 11.99 43.95 17.34
C LEU A 465 11.87 43.17 16.03
N THR A 466 12.57 43.61 14.97
CA THR A 466 12.59 42.90 13.68
C THR A 466 13.17 41.50 13.81
N ALA A 467 14.20 41.30 14.64
CA ALA A 467 14.75 39.98 14.90
C ALA A 467 13.76 39.06 15.63
N THR A 468 13.04 39.57 16.63
CA THR A 468 12.00 38.82 17.35
C THR A 468 10.80 38.50 16.45
N GLU A 469 10.36 39.44 15.61
CA GLU A 469 9.29 39.18 14.62
C GLU A 469 9.72 38.15 13.56
N ARG A 470 11.00 38.13 13.16
CA ARG A 470 11.55 37.07 12.32
C ARG A 470 11.52 35.70 13.01
N GLN A 471 11.87 35.63 14.29
CA GLN A 471 11.78 34.40 15.08
C GLN A 471 10.33 33.92 15.21
N LEU A 472 9.37 34.84 15.41
CA LEU A 472 7.95 34.52 15.45
C LEU A 472 7.44 33.96 14.12
N ARG A 473 7.82 34.57 12.98
CA ARG A 473 7.50 34.03 11.64
C ARG A 473 8.11 32.66 11.41
N GLY A 474 9.36 32.46 11.83
CA GLY A 474 10.02 31.15 11.78
C GLY A 474 9.27 30.09 12.57
N ARG A 475 8.89 30.39 13.82
CA ARG A 475 8.11 29.46 14.65
C ARG A 475 6.72 29.17 14.07
N ALA A 476 6.03 30.17 13.53
CA ALA A 476 4.76 29.95 12.83
C ALA A 476 4.92 29.05 11.59
N SER A 477 6.02 29.17 10.86
CA SER A 477 6.33 28.31 9.71
C SER A 477 6.63 26.87 10.14
N GLU A 478 7.34 26.68 11.26
CA GLU A 478 7.52 25.34 11.87
C GLU A 478 6.18 24.70 12.26
N LEU A 479 5.26 25.47 12.84
CA LEU A 479 3.92 25.00 13.19
C LEU A 479 3.08 24.68 11.94
N ALA A 480 3.21 25.48 10.87
CA ALA A 480 2.55 25.19 9.59
C ALA A 480 3.06 23.89 8.97
N ALA A 481 4.38 23.67 8.98
CA ALA A 481 4.98 22.42 8.53
C ALA A 481 4.54 21.21 9.38
N ALA A 482 4.44 21.39 10.70
CA ALA A 482 3.92 20.36 11.59
C ALA A 482 2.44 20.05 11.31
N ASN A 483 1.60 21.06 11.07
CA ASN A 483 0.19 20.86 10.73
C ASN A 483 0.04 20.09 9.41
N LYS A 484 0.72 20.55 8.35
CA LYS A 484 0.79 19.85 7.05
C LYS A 484 1.24 18.40 7.19
N SER A 485 2.18 18.14 8.09
CA SER A 485 2.69 16.78 8.31
C SER A 485 1.65 15.85 8.94
N VAL A 486 0.88 16.35 9.90
CA VAL A 486 -0.20 15.58 10.55
C VAL A 486 -1.33 15.33 9.56
N ASP A 487 -1.71 16.33 8.77
CA ASP A 487 -2.71 16.16 7.71
C ASP A 487 -2.23 15.18 6.63
N ALA A 488 -0.96 15.25 6.23
CA ALA A 488 -0.36 14.28 5.33
C ALA A 488 -0.37 12.86 5.93
N PHE A 489 -0.07 12.70 7.22
CA PHE A 489 -0.14 11.42 7.90
C PHE A 489 -1.56 10.85 7.92
N ARG A 490 -2.56 11.65 8.30
CA ARG A 490 -3.98 11.22 8.31
C ARG A 490 -4.45 10.79 6.93
N THR A 491 -4.16 11.60 5.91
CA THR A 491 -4.52 11.28 4.52
C THR A 491 -3.74 10.09 3.96
N ASP A 492 -2.47 9.90 4.34
CA ASP A 492 -1.67 8.71 4.01
C ASP A 492 -2.30 7.45 4.62
N GLU A 493 -2.84 7.53 5.85
CA GLU A 493 -3.52 6.39 6.49
C GLU A 493 -4.87 6.05 5.85
N ASP A 494 -5.65 7.06 5.43
CA ASP A 494 -6.88 6.83 4.68
C ASP A 494 -6.57 6.23 3.30
N GLU A 495 -5.57 6.76 2.61
CA GLU A 495 -5.12 6.29 1.31
C GLU A 495 -4.51 4.88 1.39
N ALA A 496 -3.85 4.51 2.49
CA ALA A 496 -3.33 3.15 2.68
C ALA A 496 -4.45 2.09 2.69
N VAL A 497 -5.63 2.43 3.24
CA VAL A 497 -6.84 1.60 3.17
C VAL A 497 -7.39 1.61 1.75
N ARG A 498 -7.59 2.79 1.16
CA ARG A 498 -8.19 2.96 -0.18
C ARG A 498 -7.37 2.28 -1.29
N ALA A 499 -6.04 2.35 -1.22
CA ALA A 499 -5.14 1.77 -2.22
C ALA A 499 -5.29 0.25 -2.32
N ARG A 500 -5.45 -0.44 -1.17
CA ARG A 500 -5.68 -1.90 -1.09
C ARG A 500 -7.13 -2.29 -1.39
N ASN A 501 -8.02 -1.30 -1.45
CA ASN A 501 -9.45 -1.43 -1.69
C ASN A 501 -9.88 -0.53 -2.87
N PRO A 502 -9.40 -0.77 -4.10
CA PRO A 502 -9.59 0.13 -5.24
C PRO A 502 -11.06 0.31 -5.68
N PHE A 503 -12.00 -0.46 -5.15
CA PHE A 503 -13.44 -0.27 -5.31
C PHE A 503 -13.99 0.90 -4.46
N LEU A 504 -13.21 1.45 -3.53
CA LEU A 504 -13.56 2.63 -2.76
C LEU A 504 -13.26 3.90 -3.56
N GLU A 505 -14.28 4.71 -3.78
CA GLU A 505 -14.21 5.91 -4.62
C GLU A 505 -13.48 7.08 -3.95
N SER A 506 -13.54 7.19 -2.61
CA SER A 506 -13.03 8.30 -1.81
C SER A 506 -12.30 7.82 -0.55
N ASN A 507 -11.54 8.72 0.10
CA ASN A 507 -10.87 8.50 1.40
C ASN A 507 -11.81 8.56 2.61
N GLU A 508 -13.12 8.66 2.35
CA GLU A 508 -14.19 8.58 3.34
C GLU A 508 -15.26 7.59 2.88
N VAL A 509 -15.97 6.99 3.85
CA VAL A 509 -17.29 6.38 3.63
C VAL A 509 -18.27 6.99 4.61
N LYS A 510 -19.35 7.60 4.10
CA LYS A 510 -20.37 8.31 4.90
C LYS A 510 -19.80 9.43 5.79
N LEU A 511 -18.84 10.17 5.24
CA LEU A 511 -18.04 11.22 5.89
C LEU A 511 -17.32 10.71 7.14
N ILE A 512 -17.02 9.41 7.19
CA ILE A 512 -16.11 8.81 8.15
C ILE A 512 -14.80 8.50 7.41
N PRO A 513 -13.67 9.07 7.82
CA PRO A 513 -12.36 8.75 7.24
C PRO A 513 -12.07 7.25 7.30
N LEU A 514 -11.53 6.69 6.21
CA LEU A 514 -11.28 5.25 6.09
C LEU A 514 -10.36 4.70 7.20
N ARG A 515 -9.42 5.50 7.72
CA ARG A 515 -8.54 5.12 8.84
C ARG A 515 -9.31 4.76 10.10
N LEU A 516 -10.53 5.25 10.27
CA LEU A 516 -11.43 4.94 11.41
C LEU A 516 -12.30 3.72 11.16
N VAL A 517 -12.44 3.30 9.90
CA VAL A 517 -13.20 2.12 9.53
C VAL A 517 -12.30 0.89 9.72
N ALA A 518 -12.37 0.26 10.89
CA ALA A 518 -11.52 -0.89 11.29
C ALA A 518 -11.83 -2.20 10.54
N ALA A 519 -11.85 -2.15 9.20
CA ALA A 519 -12.12 -3.28 8.32
C ALA A 519 -11.04 -4.37 8.40
N GLU A 520 -9.81 -4.01 8.80
CA GLU A 520 -8.69 -4.95 8.95
C GLU A 520 -8.85 -5.88 10.15
N ASP A 521 -9.62 -5.47 11.16
CA ASP A 521 -9.93 -6.31 12.31
C ASP A 521 -11.22 -7.09 12.12
N ASP A 522 -12.10 -6.61 11.24
CA ASP A 522 -13.40 -7.19 10.97
C ASP A 522 -13.36 -8.58 10.30
N HIS A 523 -14.13 -9.51 10.87
CA HIS A 523 -14.18 -10.89 10.39
C HIS A 523 -14.79 -11.00 8.98
N PHE A 524 -15.92 -10.34 8.73
CA PHE A 524 -16.60 -10.41 7.44
C PHE A 524 -15.79 -9.76 6.33
N SER A 525 -15.17 -8.63 6.60
CA SER A 525 -14.24 -7.96 5.68
C SER A 525 -13.11 -8.92 5.27
N LYS A 526 -12.50 -9.65 6.21
CA LYS A 526 -11.49 -10.68 5.89
C LYS A 526 -12.02 -11.79 4.99
N VAL A 527 -13.25 -12.26 5.25
CA VAL A 527 -13.90 -13.30 4.44
C VAL A 527 -14.14 -12.80 3.02
N PHE A 528 -14.71 -11.61 2.84
CA PHE A 528 -14.96 -11.06 1.50
C PHE A 528 -13.67 -10.70 0.77
N GLN A 529 -12.63 -10.22 1.47
CA GLN A 529 -11.31 -10.04 0.90
C GLN A 529 -10.72 -11.36 0.39
N ARG A 530 -10.85 -12.45 1.16
CA ARG A 530 -10.41 -13.77 0.71
C ARG A 530 -11.12 -14.15 -0.59
N LYS A 531 -12.46 -14.06 -0.64
CA LYS A 531 -13.25 -14.33 -1.85
C LYS A 531 -12.78 -13.47 -3.04
N ARG A 532 -12.53 -12.19 -2.81
CA ARG A 532 -12.01 -11.26 -3.81
C ARG A 532 -10.64 -11.70 -4.34
N TYR A 533 -9.67 -12.02 -3.47
CA TYR A 533 -8.35 -12.48 -3.88
C TYR A 533 -8.41 -13.78 -4.69
N CYS A 534 -9.31 -14.70 -4.32
CA CYS A 534 -9.54 -15.92 -5.07
C CYS A 534 -10.07 -15.63 -6.48
N ALA A 535 -11.07 -14.77 -6.59
CA ALA A 535 -11.62 -14.37 -7.88
C ALA A 535 -10.59 -13.62 -8.75
N LEU A 536 -9.76 -12.77 -8.15
CA LEU A 536 -8.64 -12.09 -8.81
C LEU A 536 -7.60 -13.10 -9.35
N ALA A 537 -7.27 -14.14 -8.57
CA ALA A 537 -6.31 -15.18 -8.98
C ALA A 537 -6.84 -16.07 -10.11
N LEU A 538 -8.16 -16.30 -10.16
CA LEU A 538 -8.83 -17.06 -11.21
C LEU A 538 -9.17 -16.22 -12.45
N GLY A 539 -9.12 -14.88 -12.35
CA GLY A 539 -9.62 -13.99 -13.39
C GLY A 539 -11.14 -14.01 -13.53
N ASP A 540 -11.87 -14.34 -12.47
CA ASP A 540 -13.34 -14.37 -12.45
C ASP A 540 -13.91 -12.96 -12.23
N ALA A 541 -14.25 -12.28 -13.33
CA ALA A 541 -14.81 -10.93 -13.30
C ALA A 541 -16.11 -10.82 -12.47
N PHE A 542 -16.97 -11.86 -12.49
CA PHE A 542 -18.23 -11.85 -11.75
C PHE A 542 -17.98 -12.05 -10.26
N GLY A 543 -17.13 -13.00 -9.88
CA GLY A 543 -16.71 -13.22 -8.49
C GLY A 543 -16.04 -11.98 -7.89
N ILE A 544 -15.20 -11.28 -8.66
CA ILE A 544 -14.57 -10.03 -8.21
C ILE A 544 -15.65 -8.97 -7.96
N SER A 545 -16.56 -8.74 -8.91
CA SER A 545 -17.60 -7.71 -8.79
C SER A 545 -18.53 -7.96 -7.60
N ARG A 546 -18.89 -9.23 -7.36
CA ARG A 546 -19.70 -9.63 -6.21
C ARG A 546 -18.98 -9.38 -4.89
N ALA A 547 -17.71 -9.79 -4.79
CA ALA A 547 -16.92 -9.59 -3.58
C ALA A 547 -16.64 -8.10 -3.30
N ASP A 548 -16.37 -7.31 -4.34
CA ASP A 548 -16.24 -5.85 -4.26
C ASP A 548 -17.54 -5.22 -3.73
N ALA A 549 -18.71 -5.64 -4.22
CA ALA A 549 -20.01 -5.14 -3.74
C ALA A 549 -20.28 -5.50 -2.26
N ASP A 550 -19.99 -6.74 -1.86
CA ASP A 550 -20.11 -7.19 -0.46
C ASP A 550 -19.20 -6.38 0.47
N LEU A 551 -17.96 -6.09 0.03
CA LEU A 551 -17.03 -5.23 0.75
C LEU A 551 -17.56 -3.80 0.87
N VAL A 552 -18.01 -3.17 -0.21
CA VAL A 552 -18.58 -1.81 -0.16
C VAL A 552 -19.71 -1.71 0.86
N LEU A 553 -20.62 -2.70 0.89
CA LEU A 553 -21.70 -2.74 1.89
C LEU A 553 -21.16 -2.90 3.31
N ARG A 554 -20.15 -3.75 3.51
CA ARG A 554 -19.53 -3.95 4.83
C ARG A 554 -18.82 -2.69 5.32
N PHE A 555 -18.04 -2.02 4.48
CA PHE A 555 -17.38 -0.74 4.80
C PHE A 555 -18.43 0.32 5.20
N ARG A 556 -19.55 0.43 4.46
CA ARG A 556 -20.66 1.33 4.83
C ARG A 556 -21.26 1.01 6.20
N SER A 557 -21.48 -0.27 6.50
CA SER A 557 -22.01 -0.70 7.81
C SER A 557 -21.03 -0.41 8.97
N LEU A 558 -19.73 -0.62 8.76
CA LEU A 558 -18.71 -0.30 9.76
C LEU A 558 -18.64 1.21 10.00
N ALA A 559 -18.68 2.02 8.93
CA ALA A 559 -18.73 3.48 9.03
C ALA A 559 -19.97 3.99 9.78
N GLU A 560 -21.14 3.39 9.54
CA GLU A 560 -22.34 3.67 10.35
C GLU A 560 -22.14 3.37 11.83
N GLY A 561 -21.44 2.28 12.16
CA GLY A 561 -21.08 1.93 13.53
C GLY A 561 -20.23 3.02 14.20
N VAL A 562 -19.19 3.49 13.51
CA VAL A 562 -18.33 4.58 13.97
C VAL A 562 -19.13 5.87 14.16
N PHE A 563 -20.02 6.20 13.21
CA PHE A 563 -20.89 7.36 13.31
C PHE A 563 -21.79 7.33 14.56
N LEU A 564 -22.43 6.18 14.81
CA LEU A 564 -23.30 6.01 15.97
C LEU A 564 -22.52 6.06 17.29
N GLU A 565 -21.31 5.49 17.30
CA GLU A 565 -20.41 5.58 18.45
C GLU A 565 -20.02 7.05 18.72
N GLU A 566 -19.58 7.78 17.69
CA GLU A 566 -19.21 9.19 17.81
C GLU A 566 -20.38 10.03 18.34
N LYS A 567 -21.58 9.80 17.81
CA LYS A 567 -22.81 10.46 18.29
C LYS A 567 -23.11 10.13 19.76
N SER A 568 -22.93 8.88 20.17
CA SER A 568 -23.07 8.46 21.56
C SER A 568 -22.05 9.17 22.45
N LEU A 569 -20.76 9.17 22.08
CA LEU A 569 -19.71 9.80 22.85
C LEU A 569 -19.98 11.31 23.04
N ARG A 570 -20.36 12.02 21.98
CA ARG A 570 -20.68 13.45 22.07
C ARG A 570 -21.87 13.72 23.00
N ALA A 571 -22.90 12.88 22.96
CA ALA A 571 -24.04 12.97 23.87
C ALA A 571 -23.64 12.69 25.34
N ASP A 572 -22.83 11.66 25.56
CA ASP A 572 -22.37 11.24 26.90
C ASP A 572 -21.49 12.29 27.57
N PHE A 573 -20.68 13.03 26.79
CA PHE A 573 -19.70 14.00 27.29
C PHE A 573 -20.09 15.47 27.11
N GLY A 574 -21.34 15.76 26.70
CA GLY A 574 -21.88 17.12 26.68
C GLY A 574 -21.34 18.02 25.57
N TYR A 575 -20.76 17.45 24.51
CA TYR A 575 -20.34 18.17 23.31
C TYR A 575 -21.54 18.29 22.34
N PHE A 576 -22.54 19.12 22.71
CA PHE A 576 -23.70 19.41 21.87
C PHE A 576 -23.51 20.69 21.04
N GLY A 577 -23.91 20.64 19.78
CA GLY A 577 -24.39 21.82 19.03
C GLY A 577 -23.36 22.57 18.20
N ASP A 578 -22.20 22.95 18.76
CA ASP A 578 -21.21 23.74 18.04
C ASP A 578 -19.94 22.94 17.75
N PHE A 579 -19.51 22.96 16.49
CA PHE A 579 -18.18 22.55 16.11
C PHE A 579 -17.20 23.57 16.69
N ASP A 580 -16.65 23.25 17.84
CA ASP A 580 -15.50 23.97 18.36
C ASP A 580 -14.27 23.46 17.59
N SER A 581 -13.69 24.32 16.76
CA SER A 581 -12.44 24.03 16.04
C SER A 581 -11.28 23.63 16.97
N SER A 582 -11.36 23.95 18.27
CA SER A 582 -10.41 23.53 19.31
C SER A 582 -10.69 22.13 19.87
N VAL A 583 -11.86 21.54 19.62
CA VAL A 583 -12.25 20.19 20.12
C VAL A 583 -11.64 19.05 19.29
N GLY A 584 -10.97 19.34 18.18
CA GLY A 584 -10.33 18.30 17.35
C GLY A 584 -11.32 17.26 16.82
N GLY A 585 -10.80 16.24 16.12
CA GLY A 585 -11.55 15.30 15.28
C GLY A 585 -12.57 14.37 15.97
N PHE A 586 -12.48 13.06 15.69
CA PHE A 586 -13.45 12.07 16.16
C PHE A 586 -13.10 11.58 17.58
N LEU A 587 -14.04 11.69 18.52
CA LEU A 587 -13.84 11.21 19.91
C LEU A 587 -13.59 9.71 19.99
N CYS A 588 -14.05 8.93 19.00
CA CYS A 588 -13.79 7.49 18.94
C CYS A 588 -12.28 7.15 18.90
N GLU A 589 -11.43 8.04 18.36
CA GLU A 589 -9.97 7.85 18.31
C GLU A 589 -9.35 7.82 19.72
N LEU A 590 -9.97 8.50 20.68
CA LEU A 590 -9.49 8.57 22.06
C LEU A 590 -9.74 7.26 22.84
N ASN A 591 -10.61 6.35 22.32
CA ASN A 591 -11.03 5.12 23.00
C ASN A 591 -11.50 5.37 24.44
N LEU A 592 -12.38 6.36 24.62
CA LEU A 592 -12.84 6.79 25.95
C LEU A 592 -13.47 5.66 26.77
N ARG A 593 -14.11 4.69 26.11
CA ARG A 593 -14.70 3.50 26.75
C ARG A 593 -13.66 2.50 27.26
N GLY A 594 -12.42 2.59 26.78
CA GLY A 594 -11.30 1.77 27.22
C GLY A 594 -10.48 2.38 28.36
N ASP A 595 -10.67 3.66 28.68
CA ASP A 595 -9.95 4.35 29.76
C ASP A 595 -10.59 4.07 31.13
N GLU A 596 -9.82 3.47 32.04
CA GLU A 596 -10.33 3.09 33.36
C GLU A 596 -10.77 4.30 34.20
N CYS A 597 -10.13 5.46 34.06
CA CYS A 597 -10.52 6.66 34.81
C CYS A 597 -11.85 7.22 34.34
N VAL A 598 -12.06 7.32 33.02
CA VAL A 598 -13.32 7.76 32.42
C VAL A 598 -14.45 6.81 32.80
N VAL A 599 -14.26 5.49 32.67
CA VAL A 599 -15.27 4.48 33.03
C VAL A 599 -15.65 4.60 34.51
N ASN A 600 -14.67 4.67 35.41
CA ASN A 600 -14.93 4.80 36.85
C ASN A 600 -15.66 6.11 37.23
N LEU A 601 -15.40 7.20 36.50
CA LEU A 601 -16.09 8.48 36.72
C LEU A 601 -17.51 8.44 36.18
N LEU A 602 -17.74 7.83 35.02
CA LEU A 602 -19.07 7.63 34.44
C LEU A 602 -19.95 6.74 35.31
N GLU A 603 -19.41 5.65 35.86
CA GLU A 603 -20.16 4.79 36.80
C GLU A 603 -20.62 5.57 38.04
N LYS A 604 -19.77 6.44 38.60
CA LYS A 604 -20.13 7.32 39.73
C LYS A 604 -21.20 8.33 39.34
N LEU A 605 -21.06 8.95 38.16
CA LEU A 605 -22.03 9.91 37.63
C LEU A 605 -23.41 9.25 37.45
N ASN A 606 -23.45 8.08 36.82
CA ASN A 606 -24.66 7.31 36.59
C ASN A 606 -25.29 6.83 37.90
N GLY A 607 -24.48 6.44 38.90
CA GLY A 607 -24.96 6.11 40.23
C GLY A 607 -25.66 7.29 40.93
N LEU A 608 -25.12 8.51 40.80
CA LEU A 608 -25.74 9.72 41.36
C LEU A 608 -27.07 10.05 40.66
N LEU A 609 -27.09 10.03 39.33
CA LEU A 609 -28.31 10.27 38.55
C LEU A 609 -29.38 9.21 38.83
N GLY A 610 -28.99 7.93 38.90
CA GLY A 610 -29.88 6.81 39.24
C GLY A 610 -30.43 6.87 40.66
N SER A 611 -29.72 7.52 41.60
CA SER A 611 -30.20 7.79 42.96
C SER A 611 -31.18 8.97 43.07
N GLY A 612 -31.56 9.59 41.94
CA GLY A 612 -32.51 10.69 41.88
C GLY A 612 -31.93 12.07 42.18
N LYS A 613 -30.59 12.22 42.20
CA LYS A 613 -29.97 13.55 42.27
C LYS A 613 -30.25 14.33 40.99
N SER A 614 -30.54 15.63 41.13
CA SER A 614 -30.76 16.53 40.01
C SER A 614 -29.53 16.59 39.10
N VAL A 615 -29.76 16.77 37.79
CA VAL A 615 -28.70 16.99 36.78
C VAL A 615 -27.87 18.23 37.13
N ASP A 616 -28.47 19.21 37.82
CA ASP A 616 -27.84 20.47 38.23
C ASP A 616 -27.22 20.42 39.64
N SER A 617 -27.17 19.23 40.25
CA SER A 617 -26.52 19.06 41.56
C SER A 617 -25.02 19.33 41.46
N SER A 618 -24.44 20.03 42.45
CA SER A 618 -22.99 20.30 42.51
C SER A 618 -22.15 19.04 42.29
N ASP A 619 -22.48 17.93 42.96
CA ASP A 619 -21.74 16.66 42.81
C ASP A 619 -21.76 16.11 41.37
N VAL A 620 -22.84 16.35 40.62
CA VAL A 620 -23.02 15.88 39.23
C VAL A 620 -22.22 16.77 38.29
N LEU A 621 -22.25 18.09 38.51
CA LEU A 621 -21.45 19.06 37.76
C LEU A 621 -19.95 18.83 37.98
N ASP A 622 -19.52 18.63 39.22
CA ASP A 622 -18.11 18.34 39.55
C ASP A 622 -17.61 17.06 38.88
N LEU A 623 -18.43 16.00 38.84
CA LEU A 623 -18.07 14.77 38.13
C LEU A 623 -18.00 14.97 36.62
N ARG A 624 -18.94 15.73 36.04
CA ARG A 624 -18.92 16.06 34.60
C ARG A 624 -17.67 16.87 34.24
N GLU A 625 -17.30 17.85 35.06
CA GLU A 625 -16.09 18.66 34.86
C GLU A 625 -14.82 17.79 34.94
N ARG A 626 -14.74 16.88 35.92
CA ARG A 626 -13.62 15.94 36.03
C ARG A 626 -13.52 14.97 34.85
N ILE A 627 -14.65 14.52 34.32
CA ILE A 627 -14.69 13.69 33.11
C ILE A 627 -14.18 14.52 31.93
N LYS A 628 -14.69 15.74 31.75
CA LYS A 628 -14.26 16.64 30.68
C LYS A 628 -12.75 16.89 30.73
N LEU A 629 -12.21 17.22 31.90
CA LEU A 629 -10.77 17.38 32.14
C LEU A 629 -9.97 16.13 31.73
N ARG A 630 -10.43 14.92 32.08
CA ARG A 630 -9.74 13.68 31.68
C ARG A 630 -9.82 13.44 30.17
N VAL A 631 -10.95 13.76 29.54
CA VAL A 631 -11.09 13.68 28.07
C VAL A 631 -10.13 14.66 27.37
N ASP A 632 -10.01 15.89 27.88
CA ASP A 632 -9.09 16.90 27.34
C ASP A 632 -7.62 16.48 27.54
N GLU A 633 -7.28 15.86 28.67
CA GLU A 633 -5.94 15.26 28.90
C GLU A 633 -5.64 14.12 27.92
N LEU A 634 -6.60 13.23 27.67
CA LEU A 634 -6.46 12.14 26.70
C LEU A 634 -6.31 12.67 25.27
N ARG A 635 -7.05 13.73 24.92
CA ARG A 635 -6.90 14.43 23.64
C ARG A 635 -5.51 15.01 23.48
N ALA A 636 -5.02 15.75 24.47
CA ALA A 636 -3.66 16.31 24.42
C ALA A 636 -2.60 15.20 24.28
N SER A 637 -2.80 14.06 24.95
CA SER A 637 -1.92 12.90 24.83
C SER A 637 -1.98 12.25 23.44
N TYR A 638 -3.17 12.18 22.84
CA TYR A 638 -3.37 11.67 21.47
C TYR A 638 -2.72 12.59 20.44
N ASP A 639 -2.98 13.91 20.50
CA ASP A 639 -2.42 14.91 19.59
C ASP A 639 -0.88 14.90 19.67
N GLN A 640 -0.32 14.77 20.88
CA GLN A 640 1.12 14.62 21.08
C GLN A 640 1.66 13.32 20.47
N ALA A 641 0.98 12.19 20.66
CA ALA A 641 1.37 10.90 20.08
C ALA A 641 1.35 10.92 18.54
N GLU A 642 0.34 11.56 17.94
CA GLU A 642 0.22 11.70 16.49
C GLU A 642 1.36 12.57 15.91
N ARG A 643 1.67 13.70 16.56
CA ARG A 643 2.83 14.54 16.19
C ARG A 643 4.14 13.77 16.32
N GLU A 644 4.33 13.00 17.38
CA GLU A 644 5.55 12.19 17.57
C GLU A 644 5.72 11.11 16.50
N VAL A 645 4.67 10.36 16.17
CA VAL A 645 4.72 9.36 15.09
C VAL A 645 5.01 10.03 13.74
N THR A 646 4.37 11.17 13.48
CA THR A 646 4.58 11.94 12.25
C THR A 646 6.02 12.45 12.15
N ASN A 647 6.57 12.98 13.25
CA ASN A 647 7.96 13.42 13.33
C ASN A 647 8.93 12.24 13.13
N GLU A 648 8.66 11.08 13.72
CA GLU A 648 9.45 9.86 13.51
C GLU A 648 9.47 9.47 12.02
N LEU A 649 8.31 9.47 11.35
CA LEU A 649 8.20 9.20 9.91
C LEU A 649 8.97 10.22 9.06
N GLN A 650 8.85 11.51 9.37
CA GLN A 650 9.59 12.57 8.67
C GLN A 650 11.10 12.44 8.86
N LEU A 651 11.56 12.14 10.08
CA LEU A 651 12.98 11.92 10.36
C LEU A 651 13.52 10.74 9.55
N MET A 652 12.76 9.64 9.45
CA MET A 652 13.15 8.50 8.61
C MET A 652 13.20 8.86 7.12
N ARG A 653 12.26 9.65 6.61
CA ARG A 653 12.31 10.17 5.22
C ARG A 653 13.50 11.10 4.97
N ARG A 654 14.04 11.73 6.02
CA ARG A 654 15.29 12.52 5.94
C ARG A 654 16.53 11.63 5.96
N GLU A 655 16.56 10.62 6.84
CA GLU A 655 17.66 9.67 6.95
C GLU A 655 17.79 8.76 5.71
N PHE A 656 16.67 8.40 5.10
CA PHE A 656 16.59 7.46 3.98
C PHE A 656 15.86 8.08 2.76
N PRO A 657 16.44 9.11 2.12
CA PRO A 657 15.76 9.90 1.08
C PRO A 657 15.46 9.14 -0.22
N MET A 658 16.13 8.00 -0.43
CA MET A 658 15.97 7.16 -1.63
C MET A 658 15.02 5.97 -1.41
N CYS A 659 14.48 5.82 -0.21
CA CYS A 659 13.50 4.79 0.11
C CYS A 659 12.09 5.22 -0.28
N ILE A 660 11.17 4.25 -0.28
CA ILE A 660 9.75 4.49 -0.49
C ILE A 660 9.21 5.53 0.51
N ARG A 661 8.26 6.36 0.05
CA ARG A 661 7.60 7.37 0.90
C ARG A 661 6.96 6.76 2.15
N ASP A 662 6.37 5.57 2.03
CA ASP A 662 5.71 4.83 3.11
C ASP A 662 6.73 4.09 3.99
N VAL A 663 7.60 4.86 4.66
CA VAL A 663 8.72 4.36 5.46
C VAL A 663 8.29 3.57 6.71
N ASN A 664 9.19 2.67 7.16
CA ASN A 664 9.05 1.87 8.38
C ASN A 664 10.34 1.96 9.23
N PRO A 665 10.25 2.05 10.57
CA PRO A 665 11.42 2.03 11.48
C PRO A 665 12.40 0.87 11.28
N ALA A 666 11.94 -0.25 10.73
CA ALA A 666 12.78 -1.39 10.38
C ALA A 666 13.96 -1.05 9.44
N LEU A 667 13.87 0.03 8.66
CA LEU A 667 14.95 0.51 7.78
C LEU A 667 16.24 0.80 8.57
N ARG A 668 16.14 1.31 9.81
CA ARG A 668 17.30 1.61 10.67
C ARG A 668 18.04 0.37 11.16
N SER A 669 17.36 -0.78 11.17
CA SER A 669 17.94 -2.05 11.62
C SER A 669 18.53 -2.87 10.47
N ASP A 670 18.50 -2.36 9.24
CA ASP A 670 18.99 -3.10 8.09
C ASP A 670 20.41 -2.69 7.71
N ASP A 671 21.37 -3.58 8.00
CA ASP A 671 22.80 -3.35 7.75
C ASP A 671 23.10 -3.12 6.26
N VAL A 672 22.39 -3.83 5.37
CA VAL A 672 22.61 -3.74 3.93
C VAL A 672 22.19 -2.36 3.39
N LEU A 673 21.01 -1.87 3.77
CA LEU A 673 20.54 -0.55 3.39
C LEU A 673 21.45 0.55 3.93
N CYS A 674 21.93 0.41 5.17
CA CYS A 674 22.93 1.32 5.75
C CYS A 674 24.25 1.30 4.97
N MET A 675 24.73 0.12 4.57
CA MET A 675 25.92 -0.02 3.73
C MET A 675 25.73 0.60 2.34
N MET A 676 24.55 0.41 1.73
CA MET A 676 24.20 1.03 0.45
C MET A 676 24.18 2.55 0.54
N GLU A 677 23.63 3.12 1.62
CA GLU A 677 23.63 4.58 1.82
C GLU A 677 25.04 5.14 2.01
N ARG A 678 25.90 4.46 2.77
CA ARG A 678 27.33 4.84 2.86
C ARG A 678 28.02 4.77 1.50
N THR A 679 27.81 3.69 0.76
CA THR A 679 28.39 3.50 -0.58
C THR A 679 27.91 4.59 -1.54
N ARG A 680 26.62 4.97 -1.46
CA ARG A 680 26.05 6.09 -2.22
C ARG A 680 26.75 7.40 -1.88
N GLN A 681 26.92 7.71 -0.59
CA GLN A 681 27.58 8.93 -0.13
C GLN A 681 29.06 8.98 -0.52
N GLU A 682 29.77 7.84 -0.46
CA GLU A 682 31.15 7.71 -0.92
C GLU A 682 31.26 7.93 -2.43
N ALA A 683 30.38 7.30 -3.21
CA ALA A 683 30.33 7.47 -4.67
C ALA A 683 30.01 8.93 -5.06
N LEU A 684 29.19 9.63 -4.28
CA LEU A 684 28.88 11.05 -4.46
C LEU A 684 30.00 11.99 -4.03
N ALA A 685 30.88 11.54 -3.12
CA ALA A 685 32.00 12.33 -2.63
C ALA A 685 33.24 12.22 -3.56
N ALA A 686 33.25 11.27 -4.49
CA ALA A 686 34.33 11.13 -5.46
C ALA A 686 34.33 12.28 -6.48
N ASP A 687 35.52 12.74 -6.87
CA ASP A 687 35.70 13.83 -7.85
C ASP A 687 35.08 13.50 -9.22
N ASP A 688 35.09 12.22 -9.60
CA ASP A 688 34.47 11.65 -10.80
C ASP A 688 33.31 10.68 -10.44
N ALA A 689 32.26 11.20 -9.79
CA ALA A 689 31.12 10.40 -9.39
C ALA A 689 30.46 9.66 -10.58
N ASP A 690 30.46 8.33 -10.56
CA ASP A 690 29.74 7.50 -11.54
C ASP A 690 28.23 7.57 -11.26
N LEU A 691 27.57 8.51 -11.94
CA LEU A 691 26.13 8.74 -11.80
C LEU A 691 25.30 7.48 -12.07
N ARG A 692 25.74 6.59 -12.98
CA ARG A 692 25.00 5.35 -13.27
C ARG A 692 25.09 4.36 -12.11
N ALA A 693 26.26 4.27 -11.46
CA ALA A 693 26.42 3.45 -10.28
C ALA A 693 25.57 3.98 -9.12
N VAL A 694 25.53 5.31 -8.93
CA VAL A 694 24.68 5.95 -7.91
C VAL A 694 23.20 5.68 -8.19
N GLU A 695 22.72 5.87 -9.43
CA GLU A 695 21.33 5.56 -9.81
C GLU A 695 20.97 4.09 -9.59
N LEU A 696 21.90 3.16 -9.82
CA LEU A 696 21.69 1.74 -9.53
C LEU A 696 21.54 1.48 -8.03
N ILE A 697 22.42 2.07 -7.21
CA ILE A 697 22.33 1.97 -5.74
C ILE A 697 20.99 2.53 -5.26
N GLU A 698 20.61 3.73 -5.73
CA GLU A 698 19.35 4.40 -5.39
C GLU A 698 18.13 3.53 -5.74
N LYS A 699 18.14 2.90 -6.92
CA LYS A 699 17.07 1.99 -7.35
C LYS A 699 16.97 0.74 -6.49
N GLU A 700 18.10 0.17 -6.09
CA GLU A 700 18.10 -1.00 -5.21
C GLU A 700 17.74 -0.63 -3.76
N GLN A 701 18.10 0.56 -3.27
CA GLN A 701 17.62 1.09 -1.98
C GLN A 701 16.09 1.19 -1.96
N LEU A 702 15.50 1.76 -3.03
CA LEU A 702 14.05 1.83 -3.19
C LEU A 702 13.41 0.45 -3.13
N LYS A 703 13.87 -0.51 -3.95
CA LYS A 703 13.32 -1.88 -3.96
C LYS A 703 13.45 -2.57 -2.60
N ARG A 704 14.60 -2.44 -1.94
CA ARG A 704 14.85 -3.06 -0.64
C ARG A 704 13.94 -2.48 0.43
N SER A 705 13.69 -1.17 0.39
CA SER A 705 12.85 -0.48 1.37
C SER A 705 11.39 -0.98 1.39
N VAL A 706 10.88 -1.44 0.24
CA VAL A 706 9.52 -1.96 0.09
C VAL A 706 9.27 -3.20 0.96
N PHE A 707 10.26 -4.08 1.14
CA PHE A 707 10.11 -5.29 1.94
C PHE A 707 9.87 -5.00 3.43
N PHE A 708 10.23 -3.79 3.90
CA PHE A 708 10.07 -3.39 5.29
C PHE A 708 8.72 -2.73 5.60
N ILE A 709 7.88 -2.43 4.60
CA ILE A 709 6.57 -1.76 4.83
C ILE A 709 5.76 -2.51 5.89
N ASN A 710 5.71 -3.85 5.78
CA ASN A 710 4.93 -4.75 6.64
C ASN A 710 5.67 -5.24 7.90
N ASP A 711 6.82 -4.67 8.24
CA ASP A 711 7.60 -5.10 9.40
C ASP A 711 6.95 -4.63 10.71
N GLU A 712 6.60 -5.60 11.57
CA GLU A 712 5.88 -5.36 12.83
C GLU A 712 6.79 -4.92 14.00
N ARG A 713 8.12 -4.89 13.85
CA ARG A 713 9.06 -4.54 14.94
C ARG A 713 8.76 -3.19 15.57
N CYS A 714 8.30 -2.20 14.80
CA CYS A 714 7.88 -0.90 15.29
C CYS A 714 6.71 -1.00 16.30
N VAL A 715 5.77 -1.92 16.09
CA VAL A 715 4.62 -2.15 16.97
C VAL A 715 5.08 -2.75 18.30
N PHE A 716 6.05 -3.67 18.25
CA PHE A 716 6.64 -4.28 19.45
C PHE A 716 7.43 -3.27 20.28
N ALA A 717 8.27 -2.45 19.64
CA ALA A 717 9.03 -1.41 20.31
C ALA A 717 8.09 -0.38 21.00
N ALA A 718 7.01 0.02 20.33
CA ALA A 718 6.01 0.92 20.91
C ALA A 718 5.25 0.27 22.09
N LEU A 719 4.96 -1.04 22.00
CA LEU A 719 4.33 -1.79 23.11
C LEU A 719 5.24 -1.91 24.33
N GLU A 720 6.53 -2.15 24.10
CA GLU A 720 7.55 -2.18 25.15
C GLU A 720 7.66 -0.82 25.84
N ALA A 721 7.76 0.27 25.07
CA ALA A 721 7.78 1.63 25.61
C ALA A 721 6.53 1.94 26.47
N TYR A 722 5.34 1.57 25.99
CA TYR A 722 4.12 1.69 26.79
C TYR A 722 4.16 0.86 28.08
N SER A 723 4.66 -0.37 28.01
CA SER A 723 4.76 -1.26 29.18
C SER A 723 5.72 -0.70 30.24
N ILE A 724 6.83 -0.11 29.80
CA ILE A 724 7.80 0.56 30.68
C ILE A 724 7.15 1.77 31.36
N ALA A 725 6.50 2.64 30.59
CA ALA A 725 5.84 3.84 31.14
C ALA A 725 4.71 3.47 32.13
N ASP A 726 3.94 2.42 31.85
CA ASP A 726 2.89 1.94 32.77
C ASP A 726 3.47 1.41 34.08
N GLU A 727 4.59 0.69 34.03
CA GLU A 727 5.31 0.24 35.23
C GLU A 727 5.91 1.40 36.03
N GLU A 728 6.38 2.46 35.37
CA GLU A 728 6.85 3.68 36.05
C GLU A 728 5.74 4.41 36.80
N VAL A 729 4.55 4.55 36.19
CA VAL A 729 3.37 5.11 36.85
C VAL A 729 2.97 4.27 38.07
N LYS A 730 2.96 2.93 37.95
CA LYS A 730 2.66 2.03 39.08
C LYS A 730 3.67 2.18 40.22
N LYS A 731 4.97 2.25 39.90
CA LYS A 731 6.03 2.47 40.88
C LYS A 731 5.89 3.81 41.59
N ALA A 732 5.61 4.89 40.85
CA ALA A 732 5.39 6.22 41.43
C ALA A 732 4.15 6.26 42.33
N CYS A 733 3.06 5.59 41.94
CA CYS A 733 1.87 5.43 42.77
C CYS A 733 2.18 4.65 44.06
N ALA A 734 2.90 3.53 43.96
CA ALA A 734 3.31 2.72 45.12
C ALA A 734 4.24 3.49 46.07
N ALA A 735 5.14 4.31 45.51
CA ALA A 735 6.05 5.17 46.26
C ALA A 735 5.38 6.44 46.84
N LYS A 736 4.08 6.66 46.58
CA LYS A 736 3.31 7.83 47.02
C LYS A 736 3.97 9.16 46.61
N CYS A 737 4.48 9.22 45.39
CA CYS A 737 5.05 10.44 44.82
C CYS A 737 4.02 11.58 44.74
N SER A 738 4.49 12.81 44.45
CA SER A 738 3.61 13.97 44.34
C SER A 738 2.57 13.79 43.23
N ARG A 739 1.38 14.39 43.41
CA ARG A 739 0.29 14.31 42.41
C ARG A 739 0.70 14.88 41.05
N GLN A 740 1.50 15.95 41.03
CA GLN A 740 2.02 16.55 39.79
C GLN A 740 2.96 15.60 39.06
N HIS A 741 3.84 14.90 39.78
CA HIS A 741 4.75 13.92 39.19
C HIS A 741 4.00 12.73 38.59
N ILE A 742 3.02 12.18 39.34
CA ILE A 742 2.17 11.08 38.83
C ILE A 742 1.38 11.53 37.59
N LYS A 743 0.90 12.78 37.58
CA LYS A 743 0.19 13.34 36.42
C LYS A 743 1.09 13.42 35.18
N GLY A 744 2.34 13.87 35.33
CA GLY A 744 3.33 13.89 34.25
C GLY A 744 3.61 12.48 33.69
N LEU A 745 3.90 11.51 34.56
CA LEU A 745 4.12 10.12 34.13
C LEU A 745 2.86 9.49 33.50
N SER A 746 1.67 9.84 33.98
CA SER A 746 0.42 9.35 33.39
C SER A 746 0.20 9.88 31.98
N PHE A 747 0.56 11.15 31.74
CA PHE A 747 0.55 11.75 30.40
C PHE A 747 1.53 11.02 29.46
N GLU A 748 2.78 10.81 29.89
CA GLU A 748 3.79 10.07 29.09
C GLU A 748 3.34 8.63 28.78
N ARG A 749 2.73 7.94 29.76
CA ARG A 749 2.13 6.62 29.55
C ARG A 749 1.00 6.66 28.53
N ASP A 750 0.10 7.64 28.61
CA ASP A 750 -1.03 7.78 27.69
C ASP A 750 -0.53 8.06 26.26
N VAL A 751 0.47 8.94 26.10
CA VAL A 751 1.18 9.18 24.82
C VAL A 751 1.75 7.87 24.29
N ALA A 752 2.51 7.11 25.10
CA ALA A 752 3.08 5.83 24.67
C ALA A 752 2.01 4.80 24.27
N GLN A 753 0.87 4.77 24.96
CA GLN A 753 -0.26 3.92 24.61
C GLN A 753 -0.84 4.28 23.24
N TYR A 754 -1.05 5.57 22.97
CA TYR A 754 -1.57 6.04 21.69
C TYR A 754 -0.58 5.78 20.56
N LYS A 755 0.73 5.99 20.77
CA LYS A 755 1.77 5.63 19.79
C LYS A 755 1.72 4.14 19.42
N HIS A 756 1.59 3.25 20.42
CA HIS A 756 1.41 1.83 20.15
C HIS A 756 0.18 1.53 19.28
N ARG A 757 -0.95 2.18 19.56
CA ARG A 757 -2.19 2.01 18.77
C ARG A 757 -2.03 2.54 17.34
N LEU A 758 -1.43 3.72 17.16
CA LEU A 758 -1.16 4.31 15.85
C LEU A 758 -0.26 3.39 15.01
N TRP A 759 0.86 2.93 15.57
CA TRP A 759 1.76 1.98 14.90
C TRP A 759 1.06 0.67 14.55
N ARG A 760 0.27 0.11 15.47
CA ARG A 760 -0.49 -1.12 15.22
C ARG A 760 -1.51 -0.95 14.10
N ALA A 761 -2.29 0.12 14.12
CA ALA A 761 -3.28 0.41 13.08
C ALA A 761 -2.60 0.62 11.72
N ARG A 762 -1.50 1.39 11.68
CA ARG A 762 -0.68 1.62 10.49
C ARG A 762 -0.21 0.31 9.85
N GLN A 763 0.30 -0.63 10.66
CA GLN A 763 0.76 -1.95 10.17
C GLN A 763 -0.39 -2.83 9.70
N ASN A 764 -1.51 -2.87 10.43
CA ASN A 764 -2.68 -3.64 10.03
C ASN A 764 -3.20 -3.24 8.64
N ARG A 765 -3.26 -1.93 8.36
CA ARG A 765 -3.69 -1.37 7.06
C ARG A 765 -2.78 -1.79 5.90
N ARG A 766 -1.50 -2.03 6.17
CA ARG A 766 -0.48 -2.33 5.14
C ARG A 766 -0.31 -3.81 4.84
N ARG A 767 -0.70 -4.67 5.78
CA ARG A 767 -0.46 -6.10 5.77
C ARG A 767 -0.84 -6.78 4.45
N LEU A 768 0.18 -7.27 3.74
CA LEU A 768 -0.02 -8.16 2.59
C LEU A 768 -0.47 -9.55 3.05
N HIS A 769 -1.61 -10.01 2.56
CA HIS A 769 -2.09 -11.36 2.85
C HIS A 769 -1.55 -12.39 1.86
N LEU A 770 -0.23 -12.61 1.89
CA LEU A 770 0.47 -13.60 1.05
C LEU A 770 -0.05 -15.03 1.24
N LYS A 771 -0.67 -15.32 2.40
CA LYS A 771 -1.26 -16.64 2.72
C LYS A 771 -2.43 -17.02 1.80
N PHE A 772 -3.08 -16.07 1.14
CA PHE A 772 -4.18 -16.36 0.21
C PHE A 772 -3.70 -17.01 -1.10
N PHE A 773 -2.41 -16.96 -1.41
CA PHE A 773 -1.85 -17.53 -2.64
C PHE A 773 -1.44 -18.99 -2.52
N LYS A 774 -1.40 -19.57 -1.31
CA LYS A 774 -0.74 -20.88 -1.10
C LYS A 774 -1.67 -22.09 -1.15
N HIS A 775 -2.97 -21.98 -0.86
CA HIS A 775 -3.89 -23.14 -0.83
C HIS A 775 -5.22 -22.81 -1.50
N TYR A 776 -5.39 -23.23 -2.76
CA TYR A 776 -6.70 -23.36 -3.39
C TYR A 776 -6.94 -24.84 -3.68
N ARG A 777 -7.82 -25.47 -2.91
CA ARG A 777 -8.42 -26.77 -3.27
C ARG A 777 -9.86 -26.48 -3.68
N ASP A 778 -10.28 -27.01 -4.83
CA ASP A 778 -11.69 -27.07 -5.23
C ASP A 778 -12.48 -27.74 -4.08
N GLY A 779 -13.34 -26.97 -3.41
CA GLY A 779 -14.07 -27.42 -2.22
C GLY A 779 -14.40 -26.32 -1.19
N ASP A 780 -13.75 -25.15 -1.25
CA ASP A 780 -14.01 -24.01 -0.35
C ASP A 780 -15.24 -23.14 -0.77
N GLU A 781 -16.10 -23.63 -1.69
CA GLU A 781 -17.14 -22.81 -2.35
C GLU A 781 -18.40 -22.50 -1.51
N GLU A 782 -18.58 -23.07 -0.32
CA GLU A 782 -19.77 -22.79 0.50
C GLU A 782 -19.39 -22.30 1.90
N VAL A 783 -18.99 -21.02 2.00
CA VAL A 783 -19.16 -20.30 3.27
C VAL A 783 -20.48 -19.55 3.19
N THR A 784 -21.56 -20.25 3.57
CA THR A 784 -22.84 -19.62 3.85
C THR A 784 -22.75 -18.87 5.19
N VAL A 785 -23.51 -17.79 5.33
CA VAL A 785 -23.57 -16.93 6.53
C VAL A 785 -24.02 -17.72 7.79
N SER A 786 -24.44 -18.98 7.64
CA SER A 786 -24.94 -19.81 8.74
C SER A 786 -23.93 -20.80 9.34
N ASP A 787 -22.70 -20.88 8.82
CA ASP A 787 -21.68 -21.82 9.33
C ASP A 787 -20.72 -21.13 10.32
N GLU A 788 -21.27 -20.64 11.44
CA GLU A 788 -20.56 -19.95 12.52
C GLU A 788 -19.57 -20.80 13.34
N ALA A 789 -19.22 -22.05 12.96
CA ALA A 789 -18.48 -22.92 13.87
C ALA A 789 -17.25 -23.68 13.34
N THR A 790 -17.00 -23.84 12.04
CA THR A 790 -16.03 -24.87 11.62
C THR A 790 -15.37 -24.64 10.26
N LEU A 791 -14.60 -23.57 10.05
CA LEU A 791 -13.72 -23.48 8.86
C LEU A 791 -12.36 -22.83 9.13
N PHE A 792 -11.61 -23.46 10.02
CA PHE A 792 -10.23 -23.97 9.85
C PHE A 792 -10.18 -25.22 10.74
N PRO A 793 -9.30 -26.22 10.58
CA PRO A 793 -9.27 -27.36 11.50
C PRO A 793 -8.87 -26.84 12.89
N THR A 794 -9.88 -26.45 13.68
CA THR A 794 -9.78 -26.22 15.13
C THR A 794 -9.13 -27.42 15.78
N ARG A 795 -9.22 -28.61 15.18
CA ARG A 795 -8.45 -29.80 15.51
C ARG A 795 -6.92 -29.60 15.50
N GLU A 796 -6.32 -29.05 14.46
CA GLU A 796 -4.84 -28.93 14.36
C GLU A 796 -4.29 -27.83 15.28
N ALA A 797 -4.97 -26.68 15.36
CA ALA A 797 -4.60 -25.62 16.29
C ALA A 797 -4.85 -26.02 17.76
N SER A 798 -5.88 -26.85 18.04
CA SER A 798 -6.15 -27.38 19.38
C SER A 798 -5.21 -28.52 19.77
N THR A 799 -4.73 -29.35 18.84
CA THR A 799 -3.70 -30.35 19.14
C THR A 799 -2.35 -29.70 19.40
N LEU A 800 -1.93 -28.75 18.56
CA LEU A 800 -0.65 -28.03 18.73
C LEU A 800 -0.60 -27.20 20.01
N SER A 801 -1.70 -26.55 20.37
CA SER A 801 -1.78 -25.78 21.62
C SER A 801 -1.99 -26.65 22.86
N ALA A 802 -2.57 -27.85 22.72
CA ALA A 802 -2.67 -28.83 23.81
C ALA A 802 -1.32 -29.48 24.14
N GLU A 803 -0.36 -29.47 23.21
CA GLU A 803 0.97 -30.09 23.35
C GLU A 803 2.09 -29.06 23.62
N ASP A 804 1.89 -27.77 23.30
CA ASP A 804 2.90 -26.71 23.53
C ASP A 804 3.05 -26.34 25.01
N SER A 805 4.23 -26.65 25.58
CA SER A 805 4.55 -26.41 27.00
C SER A 805 4.41 -24.93 27.42
N TYR A 806 4.73 -23.99 26.53
CA TYR A 806 4.63 -22.56 26.82
C TYR A 806 3.17 -22.07 26.79
N TYR A 807 2.37 -22.51 25.81
CA TYR A 807 0.93 -22.24 25.78
C TYR A 807 0.22 -22.79 27.02
N LEU A 808 0.55 -24.02 27.43
CA LEU A 808 0.02 -24.62 28.66
C LEU A 808 0.42 -23.84 29.92
N TYR A 809 1.66 -23.34 29.97
CA TYR A 809 2.11 -22.44 31.04
C TYR A 809 1.30 -21.14 31.07
N LEU A 810 1.09 -20.48 29.91
CA LEU A 810 0.27 -19.27 29.81
C LEU A 810 -1.18 -19.52 30.22
N GLN A 811 -1.74 -20.68 29.84
CA GLN A 811 -3.07 -21.11 30.25
C GLN A 811 -3.16 -21.36 31.77
N GLN A 812 -2.10 -21.92 32.36
CA GLN A 812 -2.00 -22.11 33.81
C GLN A 812 -1.88 -20.77 34.56
N CYS A 813 -1.11 -19.82 34.04
CA CYS A 813 -1.03 -18.45 34.59
C CYS A 813 -2.40 -17.77 34.55
N LYS A 814 -3.10 -17.86 33.41
CA LYS A 814 -4.46 -17.32 33.23
C LYS A 814 -5.48 -17.91 34.20
N THR A 815 -5.33 -19.17 34.59
CA THR A 815 -6.25 -19.86 35.52
C THR A 815 -5.87 -19.70 37.00
N ARG A 816 -4.59 -19.56 37.35
CA ARG A 816 -4.12 -19.40 38.74
C ARG A 816 -4.34 -18.02 39.34
N GLU A 817 -4.34 -16.96 38.53
CA GLU A 817 -4.32 -15.58 39.07
C GLU A 817 -5.68 -15.03 39.51
N LEU A 818 -6.81 -15.77 39.39
CA LEU A 818 -8.16 -15.25 39.69
C LEU A 818 -8.41 -13.84 39.12
N LEU A 819 -7.84 -13.55 37.94
CA LEU A 819 -7.96 -12.24 37.32
C LEU A 819 -9.40 -12.06 36.82
N GLY A 820 -10.03 -10.96 37.23
CA GLY A 820 -11.28 -10.54 36.61
C GLY A 820 -11.09 -10.37 35.10
N ALA A 821 -12.09 -10.75 34.29
CA ALA A 821 -12.03 -10.73 32.83
C ALA A 821 -11.63 -9.37 32.21
N SER A 822 -11.74 -8.27 32.99
CA SER A 822 -11.38 -6.91 32.59
C SER A 822 -9.92 -6.50 32.89
N SER A 823 -9.15 -7.31 33.64
CA SER A 823 -7.78 -6.95 34.03
C SER A 823 -6.84 -6.82 32.82
N PRO A 824 -5.99 -5.78 32.76
CA PRO A 824 -4.94 -5.64 31.73
C PRO A 824 -4.03 -6.87 31.63
N ALA A 825 -3.73 -7.53 32.76
CA ALA A 825 -2.96 -8.78 32.79
C ALA A 825 -3.71 -9.93 32.11
N PHE A 826 -5.03 -10.02 32.28
CA PHE A 826 -5.87 -11.03 31.63
C PHE A 826 -5.93 -10.82 30.11
N ARG A 827 -6.03 -9.55 29.67
CA ARG A 827 -5.96 -9.17 28.26
C ARG A 827 -4.59 -9.48 27.67
N CYS A 828 -3.50 -9.14 28.36
CA CYS A 828 -2.13 -9.44 27.96
C CYS A 828 -1.90 -10.95 27.83
N LEU A 829 -2.27 -11.75 28.84
CA LEU A 829 -2.19 -13.22 28.78
C LEU A 829 -3.01 -13.80 27.63
N THR A 830 -4.21 -13.26 27.38
CA THR A 830 -5.06 -13.71 26.28
C THR A 830 -4.45 -13.37 24.91
N GLU A 831 -3.85 -12.19 24.75
CA GLU A 831 -3.14 -11.81 23.54
C GLU A 831 -1.83 -12.60 23.35
N MET A 832 -1.07 -12.88 24.41
CA MET A 832 0.11 -13.75 24.37
C MET A 832 -0.26 -15.17 23.94
N MET A 833 -1.36 -15.72 24.47
CA MET A 833 -1.87 -17.04 24.04
C MET A 833 -2.29 -17.04 22.57
N LYS A 834 -3.03 -16.02 22.10
CA LYS A 834 -3.42 -15.89 20.68
C LYS A 834 -2.20 -15.78 19.77
N ARG A 835 -1.20 -14.99 20.17
CA ARG A 835 0.06 -14.82 19.42
C ARG A 835 0.89 -16.10 19.41
N ARG A 836 0.96 -16.85 20.51
CA ARG A 836 1.64 -18.14 20.54
C ARG A 836 1.00 -19.15 19.60
N VAL A 837 -0.33 -19.20 19.55
CA VAL A 837 -1.05 -20.04 18.56
C VAL A 837 -0.74 -19.58 17.13
N LEU A 838 -0.71 -18.27 16.88
CA LEU A 838 -0.35 -17.72 15.57
C LEU A 838 1.09 -18.08 15.17
N GLN A 839 2.03 -18.02 16.11
CA GLN A 839 3.43 -18.42 15.92
C GLN A 839 3.51 -19.91 15.60
N LEU A 840 2.91 -20.78 16.42
CA LEU A 840 2.89 -22.23 16.19
C LEU A 840 2.33 -22.58 14.81
N ASN A 841 1.25 -21.92 14.39
CA ASN A 841 0.67 -22.11 13.06
C ASN A 841 1.61 -21.62 11.93
N THR A 842 2.35 -20.55 12.18
CA THR A 842 3.34 -20.02 11.23
C THR A 842 4.53 -20.97 11.11
N ASP A 843 5.01 -21.52 12.22
CA ASP A 843 6.09 -22.51 12.24
C ASP A 843 5.68 -23.81 11.51
N VAL A 844 4.41 -24.26 11.64
CA VAL A 844 3.90 -25.39 10.81
C VAL A 844 3.95 -25.03 9.34
N THR A 845 3.48 -23.83 9.00
CA THR A 845 3.41 -23.38 7.60
C THR A 845 4.81 -23.29 7.00
N GLN A 846 5.79 -22.73 7.73
CA GLN A 846 7.19 -22.65 7.32
C GLN A 846 7.82 -24.05 7.18
N ALA A 847 7.57 -24.95 8.13
CA ALA A 847 8.03 -26.33 8.02
C ALA A 847 7.50 -27.03 6.75
N GLN A 848 6.20 -26.85 6.45
CA GLN A 848 5.60 -27.40 5.23
C GLN A 848 6.19 -26.81 3.96
N ILE A 849 6.47 -25.50 3.95
CA ILE A 849 7.12 -24.82 2.81
C ILE A 849 8.53 -25.38 2.60
N ALA A 850 9.29 -25.55 3.68
CA ALA A 850 10.63 -26.14 3.62
C ALA A 850 10.59 -27.58 3.10
N GLU A 851 9.65 -28.41 3.58
CA GLU A 851 9.44 -29.77 3.06
C GLU A 851 9.15 -29.75 1.56
N ASN A 852 8.17 -28.95 1.14
CA ASN A 852 7.81 -28.82 -0.28
C ASN A 852 9.00 -28.33 -1.13
N ARG A 853 9.87 -27.47 -0.59
CA ARG A 853 11.07 -26.98 -1.30
C ARG A 853 12.12 -28.08 -1.44
N VAL A 854 12.42 -28.82 -0.37
CA VAL A 854 13.34 -29.98 -0.40
C VAL A 854 12.82 -31.01 -1.41
N GLU A 855 11.54 -31.30 -1.37
CA GLU A 855 10.91 -32.22 -2.32
C GLU A 855 10.99 -31.71 -3.77
N SER A 856 10.74 -30.41 -4.01
CA SER A 856 10.89 -29.79 -5.34
C SER A 856 12.33 -29.85 -5.85
N GLN A 857 13.32 -29.64 -4.98
CA GLN A 857 14.73 -29.76 -5.31
C GLN A 857 15.12 -31.20 -5.67
N LEU A 858 14.66 -32.19 -4.90
CA LEU A 858 14.85 -33.61 -5.22
C LEU A 858 14.20 -33.99 -6.54
N GLN A 859 13.00 -33.47 -6.83
CA GLN A 859 12.30 -33.70 -8.09
C GLN A 859 13.07 -33.11 -9.29
N LYS A 860 13.60 -31.88 -9.15
CA LYS A 860 14.45 -31.26 -10.17
C LYS A 860 15.73 -32.05 -10.41
N ARG A 861 16.38 -32.52 -9.33
CA ARG A 861 17.66 -33.26 -9.38
C ARG A 861 17.52 -34.67 -9.95
N TYR A 862 16.42 -35.37 -9.64
CA TYR A 862 16.20 -36.78 -9.99
C TYR A 862 14.96 -37.02 -10.87
N PHE A 863 14.61 -36.06 -11.75
CA PHE A 863 13.40 -36.11 -12.59
C PHE A 863 13.22 -37.40 -13.42
N TYR A 864 14.33 -38.07 -13.75
CA TYR A 864 14.38 -39.30 -14.56
C TYR A 864 13.97 -40.57 -13.82
N LEU A 865 13.68 -40.48 -12.51
CA LEU A 865 13.14 -41.60 -11.74
C LEU A 865 11.66 -41.87 -12.04
N HIS A 866 10.88 -40.87 -12.49
CA HIS A 866 9.46 -40.97 -12.84
C HIS A 866 8.59 -41.66 -11.75
N VAL A 867 8.80 -41.32 -10.48
CA VAL A 867 8.06 -41.86 -9.33
C VAL A 867 6.95 -40.87 -8.92
N PRO A 868 5.73 -41.32 -8.56
CA PRO A 868 4.70 -40.45 -7.98
C PRO A 868 5.20 -39.75 -6.72
N PHE A 869 4.92 -38.46 -6.59
CA PHE A 869 5.58 -37.56 -5.64
C PHE A 869 5.42 -37.97 -4.16
N GLY A 870 4.27 -38.53 -3.78
CA GLY A 870 4.08 -39.03 -2.41
C GLY A 870 5.06 -40.14 -2.02
N ASP A 871 5.52 -40.96 -2.95
CA ASP A 871 6.33 -42.14 -2.61
C ASP A 871 7.82 -41.79 -2.36
N LEU A 872 8.31 -40.66 -2.86
CA LEU A 872 9.70 -40.21 -2.67
C LEU A 872 9.93 -39.58 -1.29
N SER A 873 8.94 -38.85 -0.76
CA SER A 873 9.04 -38.19 0.54
C SER A 873 8.47 -39.02 1.69
N HIS A 874 7.45 -39.86 1.45
CA HIS A 874 6.90 -40.75 2.48
C HIS A 874 7.80 -41.97 2.76
N SER A 875 8.69 -42.36 1.83
CA SER A 875 9.61 -43.48 2.05
C SER A 875 10.87 -43.11 2.86
N ARG A 876 11.20 -41.81 2.99
CA ARG A 876 12.30 -41.27 3.83
C ARG A 876 13.60 -42.09 3.83
N ILE A 877 13.92 -42.69 2.67
CA ILE A 877 15.08 -43.54 2.49
C ILE A 877 16.29 -42.63 2.25
N PRO A 878 17.42 -42.79 2.96
CA PRO A 878 18.61 -41.97 2.78
C PRO A 878 19.39 -42.41 1.51
N PHE A 879 18.74 -42.38 0.35
CA PHE A 879 19.31 -42.90 -0.90
C PHE A 879 20.52 -42.11 -1.39
N GLU A 880 20.64 -40.82 -1.04
CA GLU A 880 21.84 -40.02 -1.31
C GLU A 880 23.07 -40.49 -0.51
N GLN A 881 22.88 -41.32 0.52
CA GLN A 881 23.95 -41.97 1.28
C GLN A 881 24.34 -43.34 0.72
N ASP A 882 23.58 -43.89 -0.25
CA ASP A 882 23.89 -45.18 -0.88
C ASP A 882 25.03 -45.01 -1.91
N PRO A 883 26.21 -45.64 -1.68
CA PRO A 883 27.37 -45.43 -2.54
C PRO A 883 27.18 -45.96 -3.95
N ASP A 884 26.40 -47.04 -4.13
CA ASP A 884 26.09 -47.59 -5.44
C ASP A 884 25.14 -46.70 -6.24
N PHE A 885 24.13 -46.11 -5.58
CA PHE A 885 23.22 -45.13 -6.18
C PHE A 885 23.98 -43.89 -6.63
N MET A 886 24.80 -43.29 -5.75
CA MET A 886 25.59 -42.09 -6.08
C MET A 886 26.62 -42.36 -7.17
N ARG A 887 27.22 -43.56 -7.21
CA ARG A 887 28.09 -43.97 -8.33
C ARG A 887 27.33 -43.99 -9.66
N LEU A 888 26.13 -44.56 -9.70
CA LEU A 888 25.31 -44.60 -10.93
C LEU A 888 24.89 -43.19 -11.38
N VAL A 889 24.59 -42.28 -10.45
CA VAL A 889 24.29 -40.87 -10.74
C VAL A 889 25.52 -40.15 -11.30
N ALA A 890 26.71 -40.36 -10.72
CA ALA A 890 27.96 -39.79 -11.22
C ALA A 890 28.32 -40.32 -12.61
N GLU A 891 28.17 -41.63 -12.85
CA GLU A 891 28.36 -42.24 -14.18
C GLU A 891 27.38 -41.69 -15.21
N ARG A 892 26.13 -41.38 -14.81
CA ARG A 892 25.15 -40.70 -15.68
C ARG A 892 25.60 -39.27 -15.99
N GLN A 893 26.05 -38.51 -15.00
CA GLN A 893 26.56 -37.14 -15.19
C GLN A 893 27.77 -37.11 -16.12
N GLU A 894 28.68 -38.08 -16.00
CA GLU A 894 29.83 -38.21 -16.89
C GLU A 894 29.40 -38.45 -18.35
N LEU A 895 28.37 -39.27 -18.58
CA LEU A 895 27.82 -39.52 -19.92
C LEU A 895 27.07 -38.33 -20.52
N LEU A 896 26.66 -37.35 -19.70
CA LEU A 896 26.07 -36.09 -20.16
C LEU A 896 27.14 -35.07 -20.58
N THR A 897 28.41 -35.30 -20.24
CA THR A 897 29.51 -34.49 -20.75
C THR A 897 29.75 -34.77 -22.23
N THR A 898 30.05 -33.72 -22.99
CA THR A 898 30.25 -33.84 -24.44
C THR A 898 31.37 -34.85 -24.76
N PRO A 899 31.13 -35.82 -25.68
CA PRO A 899 32.13 -36.85 -25.99
C PRO A 899 33.47 -36.22 -26.40
N LYS A 900 34.57 -36.67 -25.77
CA LYS A 900 35.92 -36.12 -26.00
C LYS A 900 36.33 -36.15 -27.48
N GLU A 901 35.92 -37.20 -28.19
CA GLU A 901 36.15 -37.38 -29.63
C GLU A 901 35.44 -36.31 -30.48
N LEU A 902 34.29 -35.83 -30.03
CA LEU A 902 33.48 -34.82 -30.73
C LEU A 902 34.04 -33.41 -30.47
N LEU A 903 34.52 -33.13 -29.25
CA LEU A 903 35.23 -31.90 -28.90
C LEU A 903 36.60 -31.78 -29.58
N GLN A 904 37.33 -32.89 -29.75
CA GLN A 904 38.60 -32.91 -30.49
C GLN A 904 38.43 -32.62 -31.98
N ARG A 905 37.31 -33.07 -32.57
CA ARG A 905 37.04 -32.98 -34.01
C ARG A 905 36.32 -31.68 -34.39
N PHE A 906 35.57 -31.09 -33.45
CA PHE A 906 34.86 -29.82 -33.61
C PHE A 906 35.07 -28.91 -32.38
N PRO A 907 36.21 -28.21 -32.30
CA PRO A 907 36.61 -27.43 -31.11
C PRO A 907 35.72 -26.22 -30.79
N PHE A 908 34.89 -25.79 -31.75
CA PHE A 908 33.99 -24.64 -31.63
C PHE A 908 32.64 -24.96 -30.96
N LEU A 909 32.34 -26.23 -30.69
CA LEU A 909 31.15 -26.62 -29.93
C LEU A 909 31.40 -26.31 -28.44
N SER A 910 30.98 -25.14 -27.98
CA SER A 910 31.03 -24.80 -26.56
C SER A 910 30.18 -25.78 -25.73
N LYS A 911 30.63 -26.08 -24.50
CA LYS A 911 29.90 -26.96 -23.56
C LYS A 911 28.48 -26.45 -23.25
N THR A 912 28.23 -25.16 -23.44
CA THR A 912 26.95 -24.49 -23.21
C THR A 912 26.68 -23.43 -24.28
N ILE A 913 25.40 -23.19 -24.58
CA ILE A 913 24.93 -21.99 -25.28
C ILE A 913 24.12 -21.22 -24.24
N ASN A 914 24.55 -20.01 -23.87
CA ASN A 914 23.92 -19.20 -22.80
C ASN A 914 23.71 -19.96 -21.47
N GLY A 915 24.71 -20.75 -21.04
CA GLY A 915 24.65 -21.50 -19.78
C GLY A 915 23.85 -22.81 -19.82
N ILE A 916 23.15 -23.14 -20.91
CA ILE A 916 22.37 -24.37 -21.04
C ILE A 916 23.19 -25.41 -21.83
N SER A 917 23.28 -26.64 -21.31
CA SER A 917 23.98 -27.72 -22.00
C SER A 917 23.23 -28.13 -23.27
N ILE A 918 23.96 -28.51 -24.33
CA ILE A 918 23.34 -28.93 -25.60
C ILE A 918 22.35 -30.08 -25.42
N ALA A 919 22.57 -30.93 -24.41
CA ALA A 919 21.68 -32.04 -24.04
C ALA A 919 20.32 -31.60 -23.48
N GLN A 920 20.23 -30.40 -22.88
CA GLN A 920 19.00 -29.85 -22.28
C GLN A 920 18.15 -29.04 -23.26
N LEU A 921 18.66 -28.72 -24.45
CA LEU A 921 17.96 -27.89 -25.44
C LEU A 921 16.83 -28.61 -26.18
N GLY A 922 16.57 -29.89 -25.91
CA GLY A 922 15.46 -30.63 -26.53
C GLY A 922 15.55 -30.78 -28.06
N LEU A 923 16.72 -30.52 -28.66
CA LEU A 923 16.94 -30.40 -30.11
C LEU A 923 16.56 -31.65 -30.92
N MET A 924 16.55 -32.82 -30.27
CA MET A 924 16.12 -34.08 -30.88
C MET A 924 14.61 -34.18 -31.14
N GLY A 925 13.81 -33.30 -30.51
CA GLY A 925 12.37 -33.14 -30.77
C GLY A 925 12.04 -32.06 -31.80
N ASP A 926 13.02 -31.25 -32.21
CA ASP A 926 12.82 -30.19 -33.20
C ASP A 926 12.89 -30.78 -34.64
N PRO A 927 11.79 -30.72 -35.42
CA PRO A 927 11.73 -31.29 -36.76
C PRO A 927 12.64 -30.59 -37.78
N ILE A 928 13.05 -29.35 -37.55
CA ILE A 928 13.96 -28.58 -38.40
C ILE A 928 15.41 -28.96 -38.10
N PHE A 929 15.76 -29.05 -36.81
CA PHE A 929 17.09 -29.50 -36.38
C PHE A 929 17.38 -30.93 -36.83
N THR A 930 16.43 -31.85 -36.63
CA THR A 930 16.56 -33.26 -37.07
C THR A 930 16.68 -33.42 -38.58
N LYS A 931 16.04 -32.55 -39.38
CA LYS A 931 16.21 -32.50 -40.85
C LYS A 931 17.61 -32.04 -41.28
N LEU A 932 18.15 -30.99 -40.66
CA LEU A 932 19.50 -30.48 -40.93
C LEU A 932 20.58 -31.45 -40.42
N ALA A 933 20.33 -32.09 -39.29
CA ALA A 933 21.27 -32.99 -38.65
C ALA A 933 21.33 -34.39 -39.32
N ALA A 934 20.26 -34.82 -40.01
CA ALA A 934 20.27 -36.04 -40.84
C ALA A 934 21.29 -35.99 -42.00
N GLN A 935 21.76 -34.79 -42.38
CA GLN A 935 22.80 -34.62 -43.40
C GLN A 935 24.23 -34.76 -42.84
N ARG A 936 24.40 -34.92 -41.51
CA ARG A 936 25.70 -34.99 -40.82
C ARG A 936 25.73 -36.12 -39.77
N GLU A 937 25.65 -37.37 -40.22
CA GLU A 937 25.79 -38.59 -39.39
C GLU A 937 27.04 -38.55 -38.48
N GLU A 938 28.13 -37.93 -38.96
CA GLU A 938 29.38 -37.75 -38.22
C GLU A 938 29.25 -36.94 -36.91
N LEU A 939 28.22 -36.10 -36.76
CA LEU A 939 27.94 -35.35 -35.53
C LEU A 939 26.91 -36.05 -34.63
N LEU A 940 25.92 -36.72 -35.22
CA LEU A 940 24.80 -37.31 -34.48
C LEU A 940 25.06 -38.72 -33.97
N GLY A 941 25.88 -39.53 -34.65
CA GLY A 941 26.16 -40.91 -34.26
C GLY A 941 26.66 -41.03 -32.81
N PRO A 942 27.72 -40.29 -32.41
CA PRO A 942 28.22 -40.31 -31.04
C PRO A 942 27.19 -39.81 -30.01
N LEU A 943 26.40 -38.79 -30.35
CA LEU A 943 25.35 -38.25 -29.46
C LEU A 943 24.19 -39.24 -29.25
N ARG A 944 23.81 -40.02 -30.27
CA ARG A 944 22.80 -41.09 -30.14
C ARG A 944 23.30 -42.20 -29.24
N THR A 945 24.55 -42.63 -29.42
CA THR A 945 25.18 -43.65 -28.55
C THR A 945 25.25 -43.18 -27.10
N ALA A 946 25.65 -41.92 -26.87
CA ALA A 946 25.65 -41.31 -25.53
C ALA A 946 24.23 -41.25 -24.93
N SER A 947 23.22 -40.84 -25.71
CA SER A 947 21.82 -40.81 -25.27
C SER A 947 21.29 -42.20 -24.88
N CYS A 948 21.62 -43.25 -25.66
CA CYS A 948 21.29 -44.63 -25.31
C CYS A 948 21.98 -45.09 -24.03
N ALA A 949 23.25 -44.72 -23.82
CA ALA A 949 23.98 -45.03 -22.59
C ALA A 949 23.38 -44.32 -21.37
N VAL A 950 22.99 -43.05 -21.49
CA VAL A 950 22.29 -42.29 -20.44
C VAL A 950 20.98 -42.96 -20.05
N LYS A 951 20.13 -43.35 -21.04
CA LYS A 951 18.87 -44.06 -20.76
C LYS A 951 19.08 -45.40 -20.07
N LEU A 952 20.17 -46.12 -20.41
CA LEU A 952 20.53 -47.36 -19.74
C LEU A 952 20.93 -47.10 -18.27
N LYS A 953 21.69 -46.04 -18.00
CA LYS A 953 22.03 -45.63 -16.62
C LYS A 953 20.80 -45.21 -15.83
N GLU A 954 19.90 -44.42 -16.40
CA GLU A 954 18.63 -44.04 -15.76
C GLU A 954 17.76 -45.25 -15.41
N LYS A 955 17.79 -46.31 -16.22
CA LYS A 955 17.13 -47.58 -15.91
C LYS A 955 17.82 -48.32 -14.73
N GLN A 956 19.15 -48.34 -14.69
CA GLN A 956 19.90 -48.94 -13.59
C GLN A 956 19.67 -48.20 -12.26
N ILE A 957 19.62 -46.86 -12.30
CA ILE A 957 19.29 -46.03 -11.13
C ILE A 957 17.88 -46.36 -10.63
N ARG A 958 16.88 -46.45 -11.53
CA ARG A 958 15.50 -46.84 -11.17
C ARG A 958 15.42 -48.22 -10.52
N GLN A 959 16.21 -49.17 -11.00
CA GLN A 959 16.28 -50.52 -10.42
C GLN A 959 16.90 -50.51 -9.02
N ARG A 960 17.97 -49.74 -8.81
CA ARG A 960 18.59 -49.58 -7.48
C ARG A 960 17.64 -48.89 -6.50
N TRP A 961 16.96 -47.84 -6.94
CA TRP A 961 15.91 -47.16 -6.18
C TRP A 961 14.82 -48.15 -5.71
N ALA A 962 14.25 -48.92 -6.63
CA ALA A 962 13.23 -49.92 -6.29
C ALA A 962 13.73 -50.98 -5.29
N ALA A 963 15.00 -51.38 -5.38
CA ALA A 963 15.61 -52.30 -4.42
C ALA A 963 15.76 -51.68 -3.02
N LEU A 964 16.19 -50.41 -2.93
CA LEU A 964 16.28 -49.69 -1.66
C LEU A 964 14.91 -49.54 -1.00
N VAL A 965 13.87 -49.20 -1.78
CA VAL A 965 12.49 -49.15 -1.30
C VAL A 965 12.04 -50.50 -0.77
N SER A 966 12.25 -51.57 -1.53
CA SER A 966 11.88 -52.92 -1.10
C SER A 966 12.59 -53.35 0.19
N ASN A 967 13.87 -52.98 0.35
CA ASN A 967 14.63 -53.31 1.57
C ASN A 967 14.08 -52.55 2.78
N ALA A 968 13.83 -51.24 2.65
CA ALA A 968 13.27 -50.42 3.72
C ALA A 968 11.87 -50.90 4.14
N THR A 969 11.02 -51.30 3.17
CA THR A 969 9.69 -51.86 3.47
C THR A 969 9.77 -53.21 4.18
N ASN A 970 10.77 -54.04 3.85
CA ASN A 970 10.98 -55.33 4.51
C ASN A 970 11.48 -55.15 5.95
N GLU A 971 12.45 -54.27 6.16
CA GLU A 971 12.98 -53.93 7.50
C GLU A 971 11.86 -53.40 8.42
N GLU A 972 11.05 -52.47 7.94
CA GLU A 972 9.90 -51.95 8.70
C GLU A 972 8.88 -53.05 9.02
N SER A 973 8.65 -53.98 8.09
CA SER A 973 7.74 -55.12 8.30
C SER A 973 8.30 -56.12 9.33
N GLU A 974 9.61 -56.36 9.32
CA GLU A 974 10.31 -57.20 10.29
C GLU A 974 10.24 -56.59 11.71
N LEU A 975 10.52 -55.29 11.84
CA LEU A 975 10.41 -54.57 13.13
C LEU A 975 8.97 -54.60 13.68
N ARG A 976 7.96 -54.45 12.81
CA ARG A 976 6.54 -54.54 13.21
C ARG A 976 6.13 -55.96 13.60
N ALA A 977 6.72 -56.98 12.97
CA ALA A 977 6.51 -58.38 13.36
C ALA A 977 7.21 -58.70 14.70
N GLN A 978 8.39 -58.12 14.94
CA GLN A 978 9.16 -58.28 16.17
C GLN A 978 8.49 -57.61 17.37
N TRP A 979 7.86 -56.44 17.18
CA TRP A 979 7.15 -55.70 18.23
C TRP A 979 5.69 -55.37 17.88
N PRO A 980 4.78 -56.37 17.87
CA PRO A 980 3.37 -56.18 17.46
C PRO A 980 2.59 -55.20 18.35
N TYR A 981 3.04 -54.98 19.59
CA TYR A 981 2.43 -54.06 20.55
C TYR A 981 2.79 -52.59 20.29
N LEU A 982 3.66 -52.28 19.33
CA LEU A 982 3.96 -50.92 18.87
C LEU A 982 3.10 -50.50 17.67
N THR A 983 1.92 -51.08 17.52
CA THR A 983 0.95 -50.75 16.47
C THR A 983 0.37 -49.34 16.67
N HIS A 984 0.49 -48.50 15.63
CA HIS A 984 0.01 -47.11 15.57
C HIS A 984 0.70 -46.15 16.56
N LEU A 985 1.95 -45.78 16.25
CA LEU A 985 2.59 -44.60 16.84
C LEU A 985 1.96 -43.32 16.25
N PRO A 986 1.91 -42.21 17.01
CA PRO A 986 1.41 -40.94 16.49
C PRO A 986 2.36 -40.37 15.42
N PHE A 987 1.83 -39.50 14.53
CA PHE A 987 2.58 -38.71 13.54
C PHE A 987 3.22 -39.46 12.36
N ASP A 988 2.70 -40.65 12.00
CA ASP A 988 3.16 -41.43 10.83
C ASP A 988 4.69 -41.67 10.79
N VAL A 989 5.31 -41.92 11.96
CA VAL A 989 6.74 -42.24 12.08
C VAL A 989 6.97 -43.74 11.93
N GLU A 990 7.94 -44.13 11.11
CA GLU A 990 8.32 -45.53 10.89
C GLU A 990 9.25 -46.04 12.00
N LEU A 991 9.10 -47.31 12.40
CA LEU A 991 9.87 -47.90 13.51
C LEU A 991 11.38 -47.89 13.23
N ARG A 992 11.79 -48.02 11.96
CA ARG A 992 13.21 -47.94 11.56
C ARG A 992 13.89 -46.63 11.92
N GLU A 993 13.14 -45.53 12.01
CA GLU A 993 13.68 -44.19 12.31
C GLU A 993 13.92 -43.96 13.81
N LEU A 994 13.30 -44.78 14.67
CA LEU A 994 13.35 -44.61 16.12
C LEU A 994 14.58 -45.27 16.77
N HIS A 995 15.26 -46.15 16.03
CA HIS A 995 16.43 -46.90 16.49
C HIS A 995 16.27 -47.48 17.92
N LEU A 996 15.08 -48.03 18.22
CA LEU A 996 14.68 -48.45 19.57
C LEU A 996 15.64 -49.47 20.21
N GLU A 997 16.30 -50.29 19.39
CA GLU A 997 17.32 -51.25 19.83
C GLU A 997 18.57 -50.60 20.43
N SER A 998 18.82 -49.32 20.11
CA SER A 998 19.93 -48.54 20.67
C SER A 998 19.53 -47.75 21.92
N ASN A 999 18.24 -47.71 22.27
CA ASN A 999 17.76 -46.97 23.43
C ASN A 999 17.87 -47.82 24.72
N PRO A 1000 18.66 -47.38 25.73
CA PRO A 1000 18.92 -48.20 26.91
C PRO A 1000 17.69 -48.44 27.79
N GLU A 1001 16.72 -47.50 27.80
CA GLU A 1001 15.47 -47.65 28.55
C GLU A 1001 14.56 -48.68 27.88
N PHE A 1002 14.43 -48.61 26.55
CA PHE A 1002 13.67 -49.57 25.76
C PHE A 1002 14.26 -50.99 25.85
N VAL A 1003 15.58 -51.12 25.72
CA VAL A 1003 16.29 -52.40 25.83
C VAL A 1003 16.13 -53.01 27.23
N ALA A 1004 16.16 -52.21 28.29
CA ALA A 1004 15.95 -52.68 29.66
C ALA A 1004 14.50 -53.18 29.90
N LEU A 1005 13.51 -52.51 29.31
CA LEU A 1005 12.11 -52.95 29.36
C LEU A 1005 11.88 -54.22 28.53
N LEU A 1006 12.50 -54.32 27.36
CA LEU A 1006 12.46 -55.48 26.49
C LEU A 1006 13.07 -56.72 27.18
N ALA A 1007 14.22 -56.57 27.85
CA ALA A 1007 14.84 -57.65 28.61
C ALA A 1007 13.96 -58.15 29.76
N LYS A 1008 13.27 -57.23 30.46
CA LYS A 1008 12.30 -57.59 31.52
C LYS A 1008 11.08 -58.30 30.96
N HIS A 1009 10.57 -57.86 29.81
CA HIS A 1009 9.43 -58.48 29.14
C HIS A 1009 9.80 -59.89 28.65
N ALA A 1010 10.97 -60.06 28.03
CA ALA A 1010 11.49 -61.36 27.60
C ALA A 1010 11.61 -62.35 28.78
N ALA A 1011 12.20 -61.95 29.90
CA ALA A 1011 12.32 -62.78 31.10
C ALA A 1011 10.95 -63.18 31.70
N LEU A 1012 9.93 -62.34 31.52
CA LEU A 1012 8.57 -62.60 31.99
C LEU A 1012 7.80 -63.54 31.05
N CYS A 1013 8.13 -63.54 29.77
CA CYS A 1013 7.56 -64.42 28.75
C CYS A 1013 8.16 -65.84 28.75
N GLU A 1014 9.30 -66.06 29.42
CA GLU A 1014 9.86 -67.40 29.65
C GLU A 1014 9.04 -68.23 30.65
N ASP A 1015 8.23 -67.60 31.50
CA ASP A 1015 7.29 -68.26 32.41
C ASP A 1015 5.90 -68.38 31.75
N PRO A 1016 5.48 -69.60 31.31
CA PRO A 1016 4.26 -69.79 30.54
C PRO A 1016 2.98 -69.43 31.30
N ASP A 1017 3.01 -69.41 32.64
CA ASP A 1017 1.87 -69.00 33.48
C ASP A 1017 1.73 -67.47 33.58
N ARG A 1018 2.77 -66.71 33.21
CA ARG A 1018 2.83 -65.25 33.26
C ARG A 1018 2.87 -64.58 31.88
N ALA A 1019 3.17 -65.35 30.84
CA ALA A 1019 3.12 -64.91 29.45
C ALA A 1019 1.71 -64.38 29.10
N GLY A 1020 1.62 -63.08 28.77
CA GLY A 1020 0.35 -62.41 28.46
C GLY A 1020 -0.48 -61.94 29.67
N GLY A 1021 0.05 -62.08 30.89
CA GLY A 1021 -0.56 -61.59 32.13
C GLY A 1021 -0.58 -60.05 32.25
N ALA A 1022 -1.18 -59.53 33.33
CA ALA A 1022 -1.30 -58.09 33.56
C ALA A 1022 0.05 -57.36 33.63
N GLU A 1023 1.10 -58.05 34.08
CA GLU A 1023 2.46 -57.50 34.19
C GLU A 1023 3.17 -57.41 32.83
N ALA A 1024 3.03 -58.42 31.96
CA ALA A 1024 3.51 -58.38 30.58
C ALA A 1024 2.85 -57.24 29.79
N LYS A 1025 1.52 -57.08 29.93
CA LYS A 1025 0.77 -55.97 29.30
C LYS A 1025 1.16 -54.59 29.83
N ARG A 1026 1.62 -54.48 31.09
CA ARG A 1026 2.16 -53.22 31.65
C ARG A 1026 3.51 -52.88 31.03
N LEU A 1027 4.37 -53.87 30.85
CA LEU A 1027 5.67 -53.70 30.18
C LEU A 1027 5.49 -53.33 28.70
N GLU A 1028 4.54 -53.94 27.99
CA GLU A 1028 4.18 -53.57 26.61
C GLU A 1028 3.70 -52.12 26.49
N ARG A 1029 2.87 -51.65 27.45
CA ARG A 1029 2.47 -50.23 27.50
C ARG A 1029 3.66 -49.32 27.79
N ALA A 1030 4.51 -49.68 28.74
CA ALA A 1030 5.70 -48.89 29.05
C ALA A 1030 6.65 -48.77 27.83
N MET A 1031 6.86 -49.87 27.09
CA MET A 1031 7.64 -49.86 25.85
C MET A 1031 6.98 -48.98 24.77
N ARG A 1032 5.64 -49.02 24.66
CA ARG A 1032 4.89 -48.12 23.77
C ARG A 1032 5.04 -46.65 24.17
N ASP A 1033 4.99 -46.33 25.46
CA ASP A 1033 5.16 -44.96 25.95
C ASP A 1033 6.58 -44.44 25.71
N VAL A 1034 7.60 -45.29 25.85
CA VAL A 1034 8.99 -44.95 25.47
C VAL A 1034 9.09 -44.68 23.97
N ALA A 1035 8.56 -45.58 23.13
CA ALA A 1035 8.58 -45.41 21.68
C ALA A 1035 7.81 -44.16 21.23
N LYS A 1036 6.71 -43.81 21.90
CA LYS A 1036 5.94 -42.59 21.65
C LYS A 1036 6.76 -41.33 21.95
N ARG A 1037 7.44 -41.27 23.10
CA ARG A 1037 8.29 -40.12 23.45
C ARG A 1037 9.42 -39.92 22.44
N ILE A 1038 10.08 -41.01 22.02
CA ILE A 1038 11.15 -40.95 21.02
C ILE A 1038 10.60 -40.47 19.67
N ALA A 1039 9.41 -40.93 19.27
CA ALA A 1039 8.76 -40.47 18.04
C ALA A 1039 8.42 -38.97 18.09
N GLU A 1040 7.96 -38.46 19.24
CA GLU A 1040 7.71 -37.03 19.46
C GLU A 1040 9.01 -36.21 19.32
N ASP A 1041 10.10 -36.64 19.95
CA ASP A 1041 11.41 -35.99 19.85
C ASP A 1041 11.93 -35.93 18.40
N VAL A 1042 11.75 -37.03 17.65
CA VAL A 1042 12.15 -37.11 16.23
C VAL A 1042 11.35 -36.14 15.37
N VAL A 1043 10.03 -36.07 15.58
CA VAL A 1043 9.14 -35.13 14.85
C VAL A 1043 9.46 -33.68 15.18
N GLU A 1044 9.71 -33.38 16.46
CA GLU A 1044 10.04 -32.02 16.89
C GLU A 1044 11.40 -31.57 16.35
N ALA A 1045 12.43 -32.42 16.41
CA ALA A 1045 13.75 -32.14 15.85
C ALA A 1045 13.68 -31.87 14.34
N ARG A 1046 12.87 -32.64 13.60
CA ARG A 1046 12.62 -32.43 12.16
C ARG A 1046 11.99 -31.06 11.89
N ARG A 1047 10.92 -30.76 12.62
CA ARG A 1047 10.20 -29.49 12.45
C ARG A 1047 11.08 -28.29 12.75
N ARG A 1048 11.90 -28.35 13.81
CA ARG A 1048 12.87 -27.29 14.13
C ARG A 1048 13.90 -27.12 13.01
N ALA A 1049 14.47 -28.21 12.50
CA ALA A 1049 15.43 -28.15 11.41
C ALA A 1049 14.82 -27.51 10.14
N LEU A 1050 13.59 -27.87 9.79
CA LEU A 1050 12.88 -27.31 8.63
C LEU A 1050 12.59 -25.81 8.81
N VAL A 1051 12.09 -25.40 9.97
CA VAL A 1051 11.86 -23.98 10.30
C VAL A 1051 13.17 -23.19 10.29
N GLU A 1052 14.26 -23.74 10.84
CA GLU A 1052 15.57 -23.11 10.78
C GLU A 1052 16.09 -22.96 9.35
N THR A 1053 15.92 -23.97 8.49
CA THR A 1053 16.28 -23.86 7.07
C THR A 1053 15.45 -22.82 6.33
N GLU A 1054 14.16 -22.71 6.62
CA GLU A 1054 13.29 -21.69 6.01
C GLU A 1054 13.67 -20.29 6.51
N ASN A 1055 13.90 -20.13 7.81
CA ASN A 1055 14.34 -18.86 8.38
C ASN A 1055 15.70 -18.41 7.80
N LEU A 1056 16.61 -19.34 7.53
CA LEU A 1056 17.88 -19.04 6.85
C LEU A 1056 17.65 -18.61 5.40
N HIS A 1057 16.71 -19.24 4.70
CA HIS A 1057 16.37 -18.88 3.32
C HIS A 1057 15.64 -17.53 3.22
N GLU A 1058 14.68 -17.25 4.13
CA GLU A 1058 14.01 -15.95 4.26
C GLU A 1058 15.03 -14.83 4.59
N LYS A 1059 16.03 -15.14 5.42
CA LYS A 1059 17.07 -14.18 5.82
C LYS A 1059 18.14 -13.95 4.74
N TYR A 1060 18.40 -14.93 3.88
CA TYR A 1060 19.43 -14.89 2.83
C TYR A 1060 18.93 -15.45 1.49
N PRO A 1061 18.02 -14.76 0.80
CA PRO A 1061 17.43 -15.24 -0.46
C PRO A 1061 18.42 -15.30 -1.64
N CYS A 1062 19.65 -14.77 -1.49
CA CYS A 1062 20.66 -14.69 -2.55
C CYS A 1062 21.86 -15.62 -2.36
N LEU A 1063 21.84 -16.55 -1.39
CA LEU A 1063 22.88 -17.59 -1.35
C LEU A 1063 22.70 -18.48 -2.59
N PRO A 1064 23.73 -18.65 -3.43
CA PRO A 1064 23.64 -19.58 -4.55
C PRO A 1064 23.33 -20.97 -3.99
N GLU A 1065 22.21 -21.56 -4.43
CA GLU A 1065 21.99 -23.00 -4.29
C GLU A 1065 23.28 -23.69 -4.76
N GLU A 1066 23.80 -24.63 -3.98
CA GLU A 1066 25.06 -25.30 -4.28
C GLU A 1066 25.13 -25.67 -5.77
N PRO A 1067 26.25 -25.39 -6.45
CA PRO A 1067 26.36 -25.65 -7.87
C PRO A 1067 26.05 -27.12 -8.12
N ALA A 1068 24.99 -27.37 -8.88
CA ALA A 1068 24.63 -28.71 -9.33
C ALA A 1068 25.89 -29.37 -9.95
N PRO A 1069 26.31 -30.55 -9.47
CA PRO A 1069 27.40 -31.28 -10.11
C PRO A 1069 27.01 -31.75 -11.52
#